data_AF-K1QPR0-F1
#
_entry.id   AF-K1QPR0-F1
#
_cell.length_a   1.000
_cell.length_b   1.000
_cell.length_c   1.000
_cell.angle_alpha   90.00
_cell.angle_beta   90.00
_cell.angle_gamma   90.00
#
_symmetry.space_group_name_H-M   'P 1'
#
loop_
_entity.id
_entity.type
_entity.pdbx_description
1 polymer ?
#
loop_
_entity_poly.entity_id
_entity_poly.type
_entity_poly.pdbx_seq_one_letter_code
_entity_poly.pdbx_strand_id
1 'polypeptide(L)'
;MLFKPTINLGPLLGPQKGVLESVSRCWASAYSFQAVQYRRQNGQPIRVLVGVVIQEMVKSEVSGVLFTNHPVTGSADHMVIDASYGLGEAVVSGKTTPDSITVLRDWSDKVTVQSKQIGAKNLRIMVKEGGGLEEQSVSGEDMCCLSDSQIQQLCQIGIKLEKYFGSPRDIEWALAGDQFYLLQARPITTLEEVTDEDLIHEFDDPLITDQEWLTTGNISEMLPGATTPLTYSLFASAIDLSCLPNESGSMNNIFGKKENMELTVVGETLADLTEDSVTPATNKKCDDWAKKADSYEVIDQSSDCLQMYRDISKNLPDYTEVWKVGVLKSANSGAWAAAMFGVLLQGKTEYSNEMCSDVAVILSQCQDVYSADVPVAIQGLARSIVASGLEDKFLSGDDQVCVELLSDNSVPAVTDLYKDFMKRHGHRYIREAELMEKSWQTNPERLVQVLMKIIKMKAYQERQKTSFSIKDTIANLKTPLTNGEKRSLKFILPRARRAVGEREFGKSLCVKVADKFKQAYWRLAEKMEQEGRLPGKELLFFLTHREIGQLLETRSPKLLTKAKRRRKLLPKLMTLSFPKYSVGVPKPKEQESFEEQRKPTFTLTGMPICKGRVTGKARVVKTLEEANSIQRDDILIVSYTDVGWTPYFPLLGGLVTEMGGLVSHGAVVAREFQLPCVVNLPLFNHVDVCRFGLTFKSGCVKQLILAMKPSSPK
;
A
#
# COMPACT_ATOMS: atom_id res chain seq x y z
N MET A 1 -20.10 3.95 -36.80
CA MET A 1 -19.72 4.01 -38.23
C MET A 1 -18.88 2.79 -38.56
N LEU A 2 -19.48 1.86 -39.30
CA LEU A 2 -18.85 0.65 -39.83
C LEU A 2 -18.00 1.05 -41.05
N PHE A 3 -16.68 0.94 -40.96
CA PHE A 3 -15.82 1.07 -42.15
C PHE A 3 -15.95 -0.21 -42.99
N LYS A 4 -16.77 -0.16 -44.04
CA LYS A 4 -16.60 -1.00 -45.23
C LYS A 4 -15.56 -0.32 -46.12
N PRO A 5 -14.44 -0.97 -46.46
CA PRO A 5 -13.77 -0.71 -47.72
C PRO A 5 -14.22 -1.78 -48.70
N THR A 6 -15.23 -1.47 -49.50
CA THR A 6 -15.52 -2.23 -50.71
C THR A 6 -14.53 -1.75 -51.77
N ILE A 7 -13.37 -2.39 -51.86
CA ILE A 7 -12.46 -2.22 -53.00
C ILE A 7 -12.71 -3.41 -53.92
N ASN A 8 -13.54 -3.19 -54.94
CA ASN A 8 -13.78 -4.14 -56.02
C ASN A 8 -12.63 -4.01 -57.03
N LEU A 9 -11.65 -4.92 -56.95
CA LEU A 9 -10.56 -5.03 -57.94
C LEU A 9 -10.83 -6.28 -58.79
N GLY A 10 -11.27 -6.06 -60.02
CA GLY A 10 -11.54 -7.07 -61.04
C GLY A 10 -10.34 -7.95 -61.44
N PRO A 11 -10.54 -8.90 -62.38
CA PRO A 11 -9.74 -10.12 -62.53
C PRO A 11 -8.52 -9.97 -63.47
N LEU A 12 -7.57 -9.09 -63.15
CA LEU A 12 -6.40 -8.82 -64.03
C LEU A 12 -5.02 -8.75 -63.34
N LEU A 13 -4.87 -9.20 -62.10
CA LEU A 13 -3.60 -9.10 -61.35
C LEU A 13 -3.31 -10.41 -60.58
N GLY A 14 -2.20 -11.08 -60.91
CA GLY A 14 -1.75 -12.35 -60.31
C GLY A 14 -1.23 -12.24 -58.86
N PRO A 15 -0.08 -12.87 -58.49
CA PRO A 15 0.43 -12.99 -57.11
C PRO A 15 0.44 -11.70 -56.25
N GLN A 16 0.56 -10.53 -56.89
CA GLN A 16 0.50 -9.21 -56.24
C GLN A 16 -0.81 -8.94 -55.50
N LYS A 17 -1.96 -9.40 -56.01
CA LYS A 17 -3.27 -9.18 -55.35
C LYS A 17 -3.35 -9.94 -54.02
N GLY A 18 -2.87 -11.19 -53.98
CA GLY A 18 -2.84 -12.02 -52.77
C GLY A 18 -1.95 -11.45 -51.66
N VAL A 19 -0.79 -10.88 -52.03
CA VAL A 19 0.08 -10.17 -51.08
C VAL A 19 -0.62 -8.93 -50.50
N LEU A 20 -1.24 -8.08 -51.33
CA LEU A 20 -1.94 -6.88 -50.86
C LEU A 20 -3.12 -7.21 -49.94
N GLU A 21 -3.90 -8.25 -50.26
CA GLU A 21 -4.97 -8.74 -49.39
C GLU A 21 -4.42 -9.25 -48.04
N SER A 22 -3.27 -9.94 -48.06
CA SER A 22 -2.64 -10.46 -46.84
C SER A 22 -2.10 -9.33 -45.96
N VAL A 23 -1.47 -8.32 -46.56
CA VAL A 23 -1.04 -7.08 -45.86
C VAL A 23 -2.24 -6.40 -45.18
N SER A 24 -3.37 -6.28 -45.88
CA SER A 24 -4.60 -5.72 -45.31
C SER A 24 -5.12 -6.53 -44.12
N ARG A 25 -5.06 -7.87 -44.19
CA ARG A 25 -5.43 -8.76 -43.08
C ARG A 25 -4.47 -8.64 -41.89
N CYS A 26 -3.17 -8.49 -42.12
CA CYS A 26 -2.19 -8.24 -41.06
C CYS A 26 -2.46 -6.91 -40.33
N TRP A 27 -2.84 -5.85 -41.05
CA TRP A 27 -3.27 -4.61 -40.40
C TRP A 27 -4.57 -4.76 -39.63
N ALA A 28 -5.53 -5.53 -40.16
CA ALA A 28 -6.79 -5.79 -39.49
C ALA A 28 -6.62 -6.64 -38.21
N SER A 29 -5.67 -7.59 -38.17
CA SER A 29 -5.45 -8.46 -37.02
C SER A 29 -5.04 -7.69 -35.76
N ALA A 30 -4.36 -6.54 -35.94
CA ALA A 30 -4.04 -5.64 -34.84
C ALA A 30 -5.29 -5.10 -34.12
N TYR A 31 -6.46 -5.09 -34.77
CA TYR A 31 -7.73 -4.64 -34.20
C TYR A 31 -8.67 -5.79 -33.80
N SER A 32 -8.16 -7.03 -33.74
CA SER A 32 -8.87 -8.14 -33.11
C SER A 32 -9.22 -7.83 -31.65
N PHE A 33 -10.27 -8.45 -31.12
CA PHE A 33 -10.69 -8.27 -29.73
C PHE A 33 -9.53 -8.55 -28.76
N GLN A 34 -8.81 -9.66 -28.95
CA GLN A 34 -7.67 -10.03 -28.09
C GLN A 34 -6.56 -8.97 -28.14
N ALA A 35 -6.20 -8.49 -29.32
CA ALA A 35 -5.12 -7.49 -29.47
C ALA A 35 -5.49 -6.14 -28.86
N VAL A 36 -6.74 -5.69 -29.03
CA VAL A 36 -7.24 -4.44 -28.42
C VAL A 36 -7.34 -4.57 -26.90
N GLN A 37 -7.83 -5.70 -26.38
CA GLN A 37 -7.89 -5.96 -24.94
C GLN A 37 -6.49 -6.01 -24.33
N TYR A 38 -5.54 -6.70 -24.96
CA TYR A 38 -4.15 -6.73 -24.53
C TYR A 38 -3.57 -5.32 -24.43
N ARG A 39 -3.79 -4.47 -25.43
CA ARG A 39 -3.29 -3.09 -25.41
C ARG A 39 -3.93 -2.26 -24.31
N ARG A 40 -5.25 -2.35 -24.12
CA ARG A 40 -5.96 -1.69 -23.00
C ARG A 40 -5.42 -2.13 -21.64
N GLN A 41 -5.22 -3.43 -21.45
CA GLN A 41 -4.70 -3.97 -20.19
C GLN A 41 -3.25 -3.56 -19.90
N ASN A 42 -2.50 -3.17 -20.93
CA ASN A 42 -1.08 -2.81 -20.85
C ASN A 42 -0.84 -1.32 -21.17
N GLY A 43 -1.86 -0.47 -21.08
CA GLY A 43 -1.71 0.98 -21.22
C GLY A 43 -1.27 1.46 -22.61
N GLN A 44 -1.38 0.59 -23.62
CA GLN A 44 -0.89 0.82 -24.96
C GLN A 44 -1.94 1.51 -25.84
N PRO A 45 -1.52 2.36 -26.80
CA PRO A 45 -2.45 3.01 -27.73
C PRO A 45 -3.29 1.99 -28.51
N ILE A 46 -4.59 2.26 -28.67
CA ILE A 46 -5.45 1.39 -29.49
C ILE A 46 -5.03 1.47 -30.96
N ARG A 47 -4.81 2.69 -31.46
CA ARG A 47 -4.30 2.96 -32.80
C ARG A 47 -2.79 2.76 -32.81
N VAL A 48 -2.34 1.79 -33.60
CA VAL A 48 -0.94 1.42 -33.75
C VAL A 48 -0.54 1.43 -35.22
N LEU A 49 0.74 1.68 -35.47
CA LEU A 49 1.35 1.43 -36.76
C LEU A 49 1.89 0.00 -36.77
N VAL A 50 1.54 -0.76 -37.79
CA VAL A 50 1.95 -2.16 -37.93
C VAL A 50 2.85 -2.26 -39.16
N GLY A 51 4.12 -2.57 -38.91
CA GLY A 51 5.02 -2.99 -39.99
C GLY A 51 4.64 -4.41 -40.43
N VAL A 52 4.53 -4.63 -41.73
CA VAL A 52 4.31 -5.96 -42.30
C VAL A 52 5.60 -6.39 -42.97
N VAL A 53 6.18 -7.49 -42.47
CA VAL A 53 7.37 -8.09 -43.06
C VAL A 53 6.92 -8.98 -44.21
N ILE A 54 7.46 -8.72 -45.40
CA ILE A 54 7.29 -9.57 -46.57
C ILE A 54 8.63 -10.25 -46.82
N GLN A 55 8.69 -11.53 -46.50
CA GLN A 55 9.89 -12.36 -46.61
C GLN A 55 9.68 -13.46 -47.65
N GLU A 56 10.76 -13.86 -48.32
CA GLU A 56 10.74 -15.03 -49.19
C GLU A 56 10.45 -16.30 -48.37
N MET A 57 9.55 -17.14 -48.89
CA MET A 57 9.12 -18.35 -48.20
C MET A 57 10.18 -19.45 -48.33
N VAL A 58 10.73 -19.91 -47.19
CA VAL A 58 11.67 -21.03 -47.16
C VAL A 58 10.90 -22.34 -47.19
N LYS A 59 11.13 -23.17 -48.21
CA LYS A 59 10.56 -24.53 -48.31
C LYS A 59 11.38 -25.48 -47.43
N SER A 60 11.12 -25.48 -46.14
CA SER A 60 11.89 -26.24 -45.16
C SER A 60 11.46 -27.70 -45.03
N GLU A 61 12.44 -28.57 -44.83
CA GLU A 61 12.27 -29.97 -44.46
C GLU A 61 12.07 -30.13 -42.95
N VAL A 62 12.77 -29.30 -42.17
CA VAL A 62 12.69 -29.21 -40.71
C VAL A 62 12.68 -27.74 -40.32
N SER A 63 11.93 -27.39 -39.30
CA SER A 63 11.92 -26.03 -38.74
C SER A 63 11.64 -26.07 -37.24
N GLY A 64 11.93 -24.97 -36.57
CA GLY A 64 11.88 -24.97 -35.13
C GLY A 64 12.25 -23.66 -34.46
N VAL A 65 12.43 -23.76 -33.15
CA VAL A 65 12.84 -22.67 -32.28
C VAL A 65 14.11 -23.06 -31.54
N LEU A 66 15.04 -22.12 -31.38
CA LEU A 66 16.23 -22.25 -30.54
C LEU A 66 16.20 -21.16 -29.46
N PHE A 67 16.31 -21.57 -28.21
CA PHE A 67 16.59 -20.69 -27.09
C PHE A 67 18.07 -20.82 -26.69
N THR A 68 18.79 -19.69 -26.66
CA THR A 68 20.22 -19.70 -26.33
C THR A 68 20.51 -19.79 -24.83
N ASN A 69 19.49 -19.55 -24.00
CA ASN A 69 19.45 -19.89 -22.58
C ASN A 69 18.21 -20.74 -22.31
N HIS A 70 18.20 -21.51 -21.22
CA HIS A 70 17.06 -22.33 -20.87
C HIS A 70 15.84 -21.45 -20.54
N PRO A 71 14.70 -21.58 -21.26
CA PRO A 71 13.60 -20.62 -21.18
C PRO A 71 12.85 -20.64 -19.83
N VAL A 72 12.90 -21.77 -19.10
CA VAL A 72 12.28 -21.94 -17.77
C VAL A 72 13.22 -21.60 -16.61
N THR A 73 14.43 -22.17 -16.58
CA THR A 73 15.36 -22.01 -15.44
C THR A 73 16.26 -20.78 -15.57
N GLY A 74 16.36 -20.20 -16.77
CA GLY A 74 17.25 -19.08 -17.09
C GLY A 74 18.73 -19.41 -17.15
N SER A 75 19.07 -20.69 -17.03
CA SER A 75 20.44 -21.18 -17.14
C SER A 75 21.08 -20.78 -18.48
N ALA A 76 22.27 -20.17 -18.41
CA ALA A 76 23.04 -19.71 -19.58
C ALA A 76 23.94 -20.80 -20.18
N ASP A 77 24.16 -21.89 -19.44
CA ASP A 77 24.91 -23.07 -19.88
C ASP A 77 24.02 -24.10 -20.60
N HIS A 78 22.70 -23.92 -20.64
CA HIS A 78 21.79 -24.82 -21.35
C HIS A 78 21.07 -24.09 -22.49
N MET A 79 21.20 -24.63 -23.70
CA MET A 79 20.42 -24.22 -24.88
C MET A 79 19.31 -25.25 -25.12
N VAL A 80 18.15 -24.80 -25.61
CA VAL A 80 17.00 -25.67 -25.89
C VAL A 80 16.55 -25.49 -27.34
N ILE A 81 16.41 -26.60 -28.07
CA ILE A 81 15.90 -26.62 -29.45
C ILE A 81 14.60 -27.42 -29.49
N ASP A 82 13.55 -26.81 -30.01
CA ASP A 82 12.32 -27.49 -30.41
C ASP A 82 12.29 -27.60 -31.94
N ALA A 83 12.13 -28.80 -32.49
CA ALA A 83 12.20 -29.04 -33.94
C ALA A 83 11.10 -30.00 -34.43
N SER A 84 10.53 -29.72 -35.60
CA SER A 84 9.55 -30.61 -36.27
C SER A 84 9.66 -30.55 -37.79
N TYR A 85 9.05 -31.53 -38.46
CA TYR A 85 9.08 -31.64 -39.92
C TYR A 85 8.19 -30.60 -40.62
N GLY A 86 8.66 -30.12 -41.77
CA GLY A 86 7.97 -29.13 -42.61
C GLY A 86 8.16 -27.70 -42.12
N LEU A 87 7.13 -26.88 -42.29
CA LEU A 87 7.10 -25.46 -41.93
C LEU A 87 6.82 -25.21 -40.44
N GLY A 88 7.39 -24.12 -39.91
CA GLY A 88 7.43 -23.84 -38.47
C GLY A 88 6.06 -23.56 -37.83
N GLU A 89 5.05 -23.23 -38.65
CA GLU A 89 3.67 -23.02 -38.22
C GLU A 89 3.13 -24.21 -37.39
N ALA A 90 3.55 -25.45 -37.69
CA ALA A 90 3.11 -26.63 -36.95
C ALA A 90 3.56 -26.62 -35.48
N VAL A 91 4.79 -26.13 -35.24
CA VAL A 91 5.40 -26.02 -33.91
C VAL A 91 4.78 -24.84 -33.15
N VAL A 92 4.71 -23.66 -33.80
CA VAL A 92 4.21 -22.43 -33.17
C VAL A 92 2.71 -22.50 -32.85
N SER A 93 1.91 -23.19 -33.67
CA SER A 93 0.48 -23.39 -33.44
C SER A 93 0.14 -24.52 -32.47
N GLY A 94 1.13 -25.29 -31.99
CA GLY A 94 0.93 -26.41 -31.06
C GLY A 94 0.15 -27.59 -31.64
N LYS A 95 0.11 -27.72 -32.97
CA LYS A 95 -0.63 -28.80 -33.67
C LYS A 95 0.12 -30.13 -33.71
N THR A 96 1.41 -30.13 -33.37
CA THR A 96 2.27 -31.31 -33.32
C THR A 96 3.19 -31.23 -32.11
N THR A 97 3.64 -32.38 -31.60
CA THR A 97 4.67 -32.43 -30.55
C THR A 97 6.04 -32.48 -31.22
N PRO A 98 6.89 -31.44 -31.10
CA PRO A 98 8.22 -31.41 -31.68
C PRO A 98 9.20 -32.30 -30.89
N ASP A 99 10.37 -32.55 -31.47
CA ASP A 99 11.53 -33.02 -30.71
C ASP A 99 12.04 -31.86 -29.85
N SER A 100 12.31 -32.13 -28.57
CA SER A 100 12.91 -31.18 -27.64
C SER A 100 14.32 -31.64 -27.29
N ILE A 101 15.33 -30.83 -27.59
CA ILE A 101 16.74 -31.18 -27.47
C ILE A 101 17.40 -30.19 -26.51
N THR A 102 18.03 -30.71 -25.45
CA THR A 102 18.81 -29.89 -24.52
C THR A 102 20.29 -30.05 -24.82
N VAL A 103 20.98 -28.93 -24.96
CA VAL A 103 22.41 -28.86 -25.31
C VAL A 103 23.15 -28.10 -24.21
N LEU A 104 24.20 -28.71 -23.66
CA LEU A 104 25.09 -28.07 -22.70
C LEU A 104 26.13 -27.23 -23.46
N ARG A 105 26.25 -25.96 -23.11
CA ARG A 105 27.26 -25.01 -23.57
C ARG A 105 28.24 -24.77 -22.43
N ASP A 106 29.51 -25.11 -22.63
CA ASP A 106 30.54 -24.78 -21.65
C ASP A 106 31.04 -23.33 -21.80
N TRP A 107 31.91 -22.92 -20.87
CA TRP A 107 32.49 -21.57 -20.84
C TRP A 107 33.32 -21.22 -22.08
N SER A 108 33.75 -22.21 -22.87
CA SER A 108 34.50 -22.04 -24.11
C SER A 108 33.59 -22.00 -25.35
N ASP A 109 32.27 -21.95 -25.15
CA ASP A 109 31.22 -22.04 -26.17
C ASP A 109 31.19 -23.37 -26.93
N LYS A 110 31.80 -24.41 -26.36
CA LYS A 110 31.68 -25.76 -26.90
C LYS A 110 30.34 -26.33 -26.47
N VAL A 111 29.64 -26.93 -27.42
CA VAL A 111 28.29 -27.44 -27.26
C VAL A 111 28.26 -28.96 -27.31
N THR A 112 27.55 -29.59 -26.38
CA THR A 112 27.39 -31.05 -26.29
C THR A 112 25.92 -31.38 -26.09
N VAL A 113 25.37 -32.28 -26.91
CA VAL A 113 23.99 -32.74 -26.77
C VAL A 113 23.86 -33.50 -25.44
N GLN A 114 22.99 -33.02 -24.55
CA GLN A 114 22.78 -33.61 -23.23
C GLN A 114 21.61 -34.60 -23.25
N SER A 115 20.50 -34.21 -23.89
CA SER A 115 19.31 -35.07 -24.01
C SER A 115 18.52 -34.76 -25.28
N LYS A 116 17.79 -35.76 -25.76
CA LYS A 116 16.82 -35.64 -26.86
C LYS A 116 15.51 -36.30 -26.43
N GLN A 117 14.45 -35.50 -26.35
CA GLN A 117 13.09 -36.00 -26.16
C GLN A 117 12.41 -36.04 -27.52
N ILE A 118 12.13 -37.25 -28.01
CA ILE A 118 11.56 -37.44 -29.35
C ILE A 118 10.05 -37.20 -29.31
N GLY A 119 9.58 -36.24 -30.11
CA GLY A 119 8.18 -35.90 -30.26
C GLY A 119 7.47 -36.81 -31.25
N ALA A 120 6.13 -36.86 -31.15
CA ALA A 120 5.29 -37.67 -32.04
C ALA A 120 5.36 -37.23 -33.51
N LYS A 121 5.60 -35.94 -33.79
CA LYS A 121 5.81 -35.37 -35.14
C LYS A 121 4.82 -35.90 -36.21
N ASN A 122 3.55 -36.10 -35.83
CA ASN A 122 2.55 -36.80 -36.64
C ASN A 122 1.91 -35.91 -37.74
N LEU A 123 2.31 -34.66 -37.81
CA LEU A 123 1.80 -33.65 -38.74
C LEU A 123 2.97 -32.81 -39.27
N ARG A 124 3.01 -32.60 -40.58
CA ARG A 124 3.87 -31.60 -41.22
C ARG A 124 3.04 -30.64 -42.07
N ILE A 125 3.47 -29.39 -42.13
CA ILE A 125 2.85 -28.37 -42.98
C ILE A 125 3.78 -28.07 -44.16
N MET A 126 3.25 -28.11 -45.38
CA MET A 126 3.99 -27.91 -46.63
C MET A 126 3.35 -26.81 -47.48
N VAL A 127 4.10 -26.28 -48.46
CA VAL A 127 3.58 -25.32 -49.44
C VAL A 127 2.92 -26.06 -50.61
N LYS A 128 1.69 -25.69 -50.97
CA LYS A 128 0.97 -26.24 -52.14
C LYS A 128 1.55 -25.78 -53.46
N GLU A 129 1.48 -26.64 -54.48
CA GLU A 129 1.63 -26.20 -55.87
C GLU A 129 0.48 -25.25 -56.24
N GLY A 130 0.82 -23.98 -56.52
CA GLY A 130 -0.17 -22.91 -56.78
C GLY A 130 -0.42 -21.94 -55.62
N GLY A 131 0.21 -22.16 -54.46
CA GLY A 131 0.15 -21.27 -53.29
C GLY A 131 -0.81 -21.73 -52.19
N GLY A 132 -0.51 -21.33 -50.95
CA GLY A 132 -1.21 -21.78 -49.74
C GLY A 132 -0.51 -22.94 -49.03
N LEU A 133 -1.08 -23.36 -47.90
CA LEU A 133 -0.54 -24.41 -47.03
C LEU A 133 -1.34 -25.72 -47.17
N GLU A 134 -0.64 -26.84 -47.03
CA GLU A 134 -1.20 -28.18 -46.93
C GLU A 134 -0.73 -28.86 -45.65
N GLU A 135 -1.67 -29.47 -44.94
CA GLU A 135 -1.39 -30.31 -43.79
C GLU A 135 -1.29 -31.76 -44.26
N GLN A 136 -0.18 -32.42 -43.94
CA GLN A 136 0.04 -33.82 -44.27
C GLN A 136 0.31 -34.59 -42.98
N SER A 137 -0.50 -35.62 -42.71
CA SER A 137 -0.21 -36.58 -41.65
C SER A 137 1.04 -37.38 -42.02
N VAL A 138 1.98 -37.47 -41.09
CA VAL A 138 3.20 -38.25 -41.23
C VAL A 138 3.14 -39.38 -40.21
N SER A 139 3.54 -40.59 -40.59
CA SER A 139 3.82 -41.63 -39.60
C SER A 139 5.00 -41.13 -38.77
N GLY A 140 4.76 -40.78 -37.51
CA GLY A 140 5.78 -40.26 -36.61
C GLY A 140 7.03 -41.12 -36.68
N GLU A 141 8.16 -40.52 -37.07
CA GLU A 141 9.43 -41.22 -37.02
C GLU A 141 9.93 -41.23 -35.57
N ASP A 142 10.30 -42.42 -35.06
CA ASP A 142 10.92 -42.61 -33.73
C ASP A 142 12.34 -42.01 -33.63
N MET A 143 12.75 -41.23 -34.63
CA MET A 143 14.05 -40.58 -34.69
C MET A 143 13.93 -39.07 -34.53
N CYS A 144 15.03 -38.47 -34.11
CA CYS A 144 15.20 -37.03 -34.03
C CYS A 144 15.30 -36.45 -35.45
N CYS A 145 14.53 -35.41 -35.75
CA CYS A 145 14.50 -34.75 -37.06
C CYS A 145 15.81 -34.00 -37.39
N LEU A 146 16.67 -33.75 -36.40
CA LEU A 146 18.00 -33.19 -36.57
C LEU A 146 19.10 -34.19 -36.22
N SER A 147 20.17 -34.21 -37.04
CA SER A 147 21.41 -34.91 -36.71
C SER A 147 22.24 -34.16 -35.66
N ASP A 148 23.17 -34.85 -34.99
CA ASP A 148 24.04 -34.21 -33.99
C ASP A 148 24.89 -33.09 -34.57
N SER A 149 25.37 -33.24 -35.81
CA SER A 149 26.14 -32.19 -36.49
C SER A 149 25.28 -30.96 -36.79
N GLN A 150 24.02 -31.16 -37.21
CA GLN A 150 23.07 -30.07 -37.44
C GLN A 150 22.73 -29.35 -36.13
N ILE A 151 22.53 -30.09 -35.03
CA ILE A 151 22.30 -29.52 -33.70
C ILE A 151 23.48 -28.63 -33.28
N GLN A 152 24.70 -29.14 -33.40
CA GLN A 152 25.91 -28.38 -33.07
C GLN A 152 26.04 -27.11 -33.93
N GLN A 153 25.82 -27.22 -35.24
CA GLN A 153 25.87 -26.09 -36.16
C GLN A 153 24.84 -25.01 -35.80
N LEU A 154 23.60 -25.41 -35.51
CA LEU A 154 22.53 -24.50 -35.12
C LEU A 154 22.84 -23.78 -33.79
N CYS A 155 23.32 -24.51 -32.78
CA CYS A 155 23.74 -23.91 -31.52
C CYS A 155 24.87 -22.89 -31.71
N GLN A 156 25.86 -23.19 -32.56
CA GLN A 156 26.95 -22.23 -32.86
C GLN A 156 26.44 -20.96 -33.54
N ILE A 157 25.43 -21.07 -34.42
CA ILE A 157 24.75 -19.90 -34.99
C ILE A 157 24.06 -19.10 -33.88
N GLY A 158 23.35 -19.77 -32.97
CA GLY A 158 22.71 -19.13 -31.82
C GLY A 158 23.68 -18.36 -30.92
N ILE A 159 24.81 -18.97 -30.56
CA ILE A 159 25.86 -18.33 -29.75
C ILE A 159 26.41 -17.09 -30.45
N LYS A 160 26.63 -17.16 -31.78
CA LYS A 160 27.09 -16.02 -32.55
C LYS A 160 26.09 -14.87 -32.53
N LEU A 161 24.80 -15.16 -32.65
CA LEU A 161 23.73 -14.16 -32.57
C LEU A 161 23.60 -13.56 -31.17
N GLU A 162 23.61 -14.37 -30.13
CA GLU A 162 23.58 -13.93 -28.74
C GLU A 162 24.72 -12.94 -28.45
N LYS A 163 25.95 -13.28 -28.85
CA LYS A 163 27.12 -12.41 -28.70
C LYS A 163 26.98 -11.11 -29.50
N TYR A 164 26.45 -11.19 -30.73
CA TYR A 164 26.26 -10.03 -31.57
C TYR A 164 25.23 -9.04 -30.98
N PHE A 165 24.12 -9.56 -30.45
CA PHE A 165 23.07 -8.75 -29.82
C PHE A 165 23.30 -8.43 -28.34
N GLY A 166 24.30 -9.05 -27.71
CA GLY A 166 24.65 -8.84 -26.31
C GLY A 166 23.60 -9.33 -25.30
N SER A 167 22.69 -10.22 -25.69
CA SER A 167 21.63 -10.74 -24.81
C SER A 167 21.02 -12.06 -25.33
N PRO A 168 20.49 -12.94 -24.44
CA PRO A 168 19.92 -14.23 -24.82
C PRO A 168 18.83 -14.13 -25.90
N ARG A 169 18.80 -15.08 -26.85
CA ARG A 169 17.90 -15.06 -28.01
C ARG A 169 16.93 -16.23 -28.04
N ASP A 170 15.70 -15.92 -28.44
CA ASP A 170 14.71 -16.84 -28.99
C ASP A 170 14.75 -16.70 -30.52
N ILE A 171 15.10 -17.78 -31.21
CA ILE A 171 15.42 -17.80 -32.64
C ILE A 171 14.51 -18.80 -33.35
N GLU A 172 13.70 -18.31 -34.29
CA GLU A 172 12.96 -19.16 -35.23
C GLU A 172 13.83 -19.45 -36.45
N TRP A 173 13.92 -20.72 -36.84
CA TRP A 173 14.80 -21.18 -37.90
C TRP A 173 14.13 -22.23 -38.79
N ALA A 174 14.68 -22.37 -40.00
CA ALA A 174 14.28 -23.34 -41.01
C ALA A 174 15.51 -24.03 -41.61
N LEU A 175 15.40 -25.30 -41.91
CA LEU A 175 16.41 -26.11 -42.58
C LEU A 175 15.85 -26.54 -43.95
N ALA A 176 16.56 -26.19 -45.03
CA ALA A 176 16.25 -26.61 -46.39
C ALA A 176 17.52 -27.14 -47.04
N GLY A 177 17.54 -28.43 -47.40
CA GLY A 177 18.79 -29.15 -47.64
C GLY A 177 19.72 -29.06 -46.43
N ASP A 178 21.00 -28.75 -46.65
CA ASP A 178 22.00 -28.61 -45.59
C ASP A 178 22.17 -27.17 -45.05
N GLN A 179 21.25 -26.26 -45.40
CA GLN A 179 21.36 -24.84 -45.07
C GLN A 179 20.30 -24.38 -44.08
N PHE A 180 20.77 -23.78 -42.98
CA PHE A 180 19.92 -23.08 -42.02
C PHE A 180 19.58 -21.66 -42.49
N TYR A 181 18.30 -21.32 -42.39
CA TYR A 181 17.72 -20.01 -42.60
C TYR A 181 17.17 -19.50 -41.27
N LEU A 182 17.48 -18.25 -40.94
CA LEU A 182 16.97 -17.59 -39.73
C LEU A 182 15.72 -16.79 -40.12
N LEU A 183 14.60 -17.11 -39.50
CA LEU A 183 13.30 -16.50 -39.80
C LEU A 183 13.03 -15.32 -38.87
N GLN A 184 13.33 -15.49 -37.58
CA GLN A 184 13.16 -14.45 -36.56
C GLN A 184 14.22 -14.62 -35.47
N ALA A 185 14.66 -13.51 -34.87
CA ALA A 185 15.47 -13.53 -33.65
C ALA A 185 15.01 -12.41 -32.71
N ARG A 186 14.64 -12.76 -31.48
CA ARG A 186 14.13 -11.81 -30.47
C ARG A 186 14.75 -12.04 -29.10
N PRO A 187 14.79 -11.02 -28.22
CA PRO A 187 15.23 -11.21 -26.83
C PRO A 187 14.33 -12.17 -26.05
N ILE A 188 14.93 -13.04 -25.23
CA ILE A 188 14.19 -13.78 -24.21
C ILE A 188 13.89 -12.82 -23.05
N THR A 189 12.67 -12.31 -22.99
CA THR A 189 12.27 -11.30 -22.00
C THR A 189 11.87 -11.86 -20.64
N THR A 190 11.68 -13.18 -20.54
CA THR A 190 11.26 -13.86 -19.30
C THR A 190 12.39 -14.06 -18.30
N LEU A 191 13.65 -14.02 -18.76
CA LEU A 191 14.84 -14.23 -17.91
C LEU A 191 15.11 -13.09 -16.93
N GLU A 192 14.55 -11.90 -17.20
CA GLU A 192 14.65 -10.70 -16.36
C GLU A 192 13.37 -10.47 -15.54
N GLU A 193 12.49 -11.46 -15.40
CA GLU A 193 11.29 -11.30 -14.61
C GLU A 193 11.63 -11.20 -13.12
N VAL A 194 11.43 -10.00 -12.57
CA VAL A 194 11.51 -9.70 -11.14
C VAL A 194 10.70 -10.74 -10.35
N THR A 195 11.27 -11.42 -9.38
CA THR A 195 10.55 -12.43 -8.59
C THR A 195 9.61 -11.77 -7.55
N ASP A 196 8.72 -12.56 -6.93
CA ASP A 196 7.91 -12.03 -5.82
C ASP A 196 8.81 -11.67 -4.63
N GLU A 197 9.93 -12.37 -4.44
CA GLU A 197 10.94 -12.06 -3.43
C GLU A 197 11.60 -10.70 -3.71
N ASP A 198 12.06 -10.48 -4.95
CA ASP A 198 12.66 -9.21 -5.36
C ASP A 198 11.70 -8.03 -5.17
N LEU A 199 10.39 -8.23 -5.40
CA LEU A 199 9.38 -7.18 -5.18
C LEU A 199 9.08 -6.91 -3.72
N ILE A 200 9.17 -7.93 -2.85
CA ILE A 200 8.97 -7.77 -1.41
C ILE A 200 10.14 -6.99 -0.80
N HIS A 201 11.35 -7.26 -1.27
CA HIS A 201 12.60 -6.67 -0.77
C HIS A 201 13.08 -5.46 -1.60
N GLU A 202 12.28 -4.98 -2.55
CA GLU A 202 12.65 -3.89 -3.46
C GLU A 202 12.98 -2.57 -2.73
N PHE A 203 12.32 -2.36 -1.59
CA PHE A 203 12.43 -1.15 -0.78
C PHE A 203 13.15 -1.40 0.56
N ASP A 204 13.87 -2.53 0.66
CA ASP A 204 14.66 -2.81 1.85
C ASP A 204 15.95 -1.99 1.82
N ASP A 205 16.18 -1.22 2.87
CA ASP A 205 17.43 -0.53 3.06
C ASP A 205 18.51 -1.49 3.60
N PRO A 206 19.76 -1.38 3.14
CA PRO A 206 20.85 -2.18 3.66
C PRO A 206 21.11 -1.82 5.13
N LEU A 207 21.32 -2.84 5.96
CA LEU A 207 21.80 -2.62 7.31
C LEU A 207 23.27 -2.22 7.27
N ILE A 208 23.63 -1.18 8.03
CA ILE A 208 25.05 -0.80 8.15
C ILE A 208 25.81 -1.83 8.99
N THR A 209 25.15 -2.39 10.01
CA THR A 209 25.75 -3.42 10.88
C THR A 209 24.70 -4.45 11.33
N ASP A 210 25.17 -5.64 11.69
CA ASP A 210 24.33 -6.68 12.33
C ASP A 210 23.78 -6.29 13.71
N GLN A 211 24.23 -5.16 14.26
CA GLN A 211 23.83 -4.62 15.56
C GLN A 211 22.91 -3.39 15.45
N GLU A 212 22.46 -3.07 14.24
CA GLU A 212 21.55 -1.96 14.01
C GLU A 212 20.17 -2.24 14.64
N TRP A 213 19.65 -1.24 15.36
CA TRP A 213 18.37 -1.33 16.05
C TRP A 213 17.27 -0.69 15.22
N LEU A 214 16.31 -1.49 14.81
CA LEU A 214 15.14 -1.05 14.04
C LEU A 214 13.90 -1.01 14.93
N THR A 215 13.02 -0.03 14.71
CA THR A 215 11.76 0.07 15.44
C THR A 215 10.60 0.57 14.60
N THR A 216 9.44 -0.06 14.78
CA THR A 216 8.16 0.40 14.20
C THR A 216 7.38 1.30 15.15
N GLY A 217 7.91 1.62 16.34
CA GLY A 217 7.15 2.16 17.46
C GLY A 217 6.45 3.51 17.23
N ASN A 218 7.01 4.40 16.42
CA ASN A 218 6.40 5.71 16.11
C ASN A 218 5.52 5.68 14.85
N ILE A 219 5.88 4.85 13.86
CA ILE A 219 5.21 4.81 12.56
C ILE A 219 3.99 3.88 12.60
N SER A 220 3.98 2.85 13.45
CA SER A 220 2.90 1.85 13.49
C SER A 220 1.52 2.42 13.84
N GLU A 221 1.45 3.59 14.47
CA GLU A 221 0.19 4.32 14.73
C GLU A 221 -0.26 5.18 13.53
N MET A 222 0.67 5.59 12.65
CA MET A 222 0.39 6.47 11.51
C MET A 222 0.19 5.69 10.20
N LEU A 223 1.04 4.70 9.96
CA LEU A 223 0.98 3.77 8.83
C LEU A 223 1.07 2.33 9.35
N PRO A 224 -0.05 1.80 9.84
CA PRO A 224 -0.12 0.42 10.27
C PRO A 224 -0.14 -0.53 9.06
N GLY A 225 0.59 -1.64 9.19
CA GLY A 225 0.73 -2.66 8.16
C GLY A 225 1.62 -2.22 7.00
N ALA A 226 1.49 -2.91 5.87
CA ALA A 226 2.21 -2.58 4.64
C ALA A 226 1.59 -1.37 3.92
N THR A 227 2.43 -0.54 3.32
CA THR A 227 2.00 0.65 2.57
C THR A 227 2.17 0.47 1.06
N THR A 228 1.49 1.29 0.27
CA THR A 228 1.67 1.26 -1.18
C THR A 228 3.00 1.89 -1.61
N PRO A 229 3.59 1.46 -2.74
CA PRO A 229 4.82 2.05 -3.30
C PRO A 229 4.76 3.58 -3.46
N LEU A 230 3.62 4.14 -3.86
CA LEU A 230 3.47 5.58 -3.97
C LEU A 230 3.60 6.26 -2.61
N THR A 231 2.88 5.75 -1.60
CA THR A 231 2.96 6.27 -0.23
C THR A 231 4.37 6.13 0.33
N TYR A 232 5.03 4.98 0.14
CA TYR A 232 6.42 4.81 0.55
C TYR A 232 7.33 5.89 -0.07
N SER A 233 7.28 6.07 -1.40
CA SER A 233 8.13 7.03 -2.13
C SER A 233 7.89 8.52 -1.79
N LEU A 234 6.80 8.86 -1.10
CA LEU A 234 6.49 10.22 -0.67
C LEU A 234 6.63 10.39 0.84
N PHE A 235 5.94 9.56 1.59
CA PHE A 235 5.87 9.67 3.05
C PHE A 235 7.18 9.24 3.71
N ALA A 236 7.78 8.10 3.32
CA ALA A 236 9.02 7.64 3.96
C ALA A 236 10.14 8.67 3.74
N SER A 237 10.34 9.08 2.49
CA SER A 237 11.31 10.13 2.14
C SER A 237 11.07 11.44 2.89
N ALA A 238 9.81 11.86 3.08
CA ALA A 238 9.49 13.06 3.85
C ALA A 238 9.84 12.93 5.35
N ILE A 239 9.62 11.74 5.94
CA ILE A 239 9.99 11.47 7.34
C ILE A 239 11.51 11.40 7.49
N ASP A 240 12.22 10.78 6.55
CA ASP A 240 13.68 10.65 6.60
C ASP A 240 14.34 12.03 6.56
N LEU A 241 13.94 12.87 5.61
CA LEU A 241 14.38 14.26 5.50
C LEU A 241 14.03 15.11 6.73
N SER A 242 12.96 14.74 7.44
CA SER A 242 12.57 15.41 8.68
C SER A 242 13.43 15.03 9.88
N CYS A 243 14.09 13.87 9.83
CA CYS A 243 14.96 13.36 10.88
C CYS A 243 16.42 13.80 10.73
N LEU A 244 16.84 14.30 9.57
CA LEU A 244 18.21 14.76 9.32
C LEU A 244 18.58 15.99 10.19
N PRO A 245 19.81 16.05 10.73
CA PRO A 245 20.29 17.20 11.48
C PRO A 245 20.44 18.43 10.57
N ASN A 246 20.00 19.61 11.02
CA ASN A 246 20.20 20.86 10.27
C ASN A 246 21.69 21.32 10.33
N GLU A 247 22.13 22.11 9.34
CA GLU A 247 23.49 22.70 9.21
C GLU A 247 24.03 23.41 10.48
N SER A 248 23.15 23.89 11.36
CA SER A 248 23.52 24.53 12.62
C SER A 248 23.92 23.55 13.74
N GLY A 249 23.90 22.23 13.49
CA GLY A 249 24.15 21.20 14.50
C GLY A 249 23.16 21.23 15.68
N SER A 250 22.04 21.96 15.54
CA SER A 250 21.17 22.29 16.67
C SER A 250 19.99 21.33 16.90
N MET A 251 19.93 20.19 16.20
CA MET A 251 19.25 19.00 16.75
C MET A 251 20.20 18.26 17.71
N ASN A 252 20.74 18.99 18.68
CA ASN A 252 21.36 18.38 19.85
C ASN A 252 20.24 17.79 20.72
N ASN A 253 20.32 16.47 20.93
CA ASN A 253 19.76 15.76 22.08
C ASN A 253 18.23 15.57 22.17
N ILE A 254 17.56 15.07 21.13
CA ILE A 254 16.25 14.41 21.32
C ILE A 254 16.40 12.89 21.47
N PHE A 255 17.36 12.30 20.77
CA PHE A 255 17.82 10.93 20.99
C PHE A 255 19.25 11.02 21.52
N GLY A 256 19.42 10.86 22.84
CA GLY A 256 20.69 11.11 23.50
C GLY A 256 21.84 10.33 22.87
N LYS A 257 23.01 10.98 22.73
CA LYS A 257 24.30 10.28 22.62
C LYS A 257 24.47 9.35 23.83
N LYS A 258 24.08 8.09 23.69
CA LYS A 258 24.82 6.98 24.30
C LYS A 258 25.68 6.42 23.17
N GLU A 259 26.95 6.21 23.46
CA GLU A 259 28.05 5.92 22.53
C GLU A 259 27.89 4.68 21.64
N ASN A 260 26.71 4.06 21.51
CA ASN A 260 26.45 2.85 20.73
C ASN A 260 25.05 2.80 20.06
N MET A 261 24.40 3.94 19.80
CA MET A 261 23.16 3.99 19.00
C MET A 261 23.27 5.10 17.95
N GLU A 262 23.88 4.79 16.81
CA GLU A 262 23.58 5.49 15.57
C GLU A 262 22.20 5.01 15.12
N LEU A 263 21.24 5.93 15.12
CA LEU A 263 19.92 5.70 14.56
C LEU A 263 20.06 6.07 13.08
N THR A 264 20.51 5.10 12.28
CA THR A 264 20.64 5.33 10.85
C THR A 264 19.26 5.32 10.24
N VAL A 265 18.79 6.51 9.87
CA VAL A 265 17.64 6.67 9.00
C VAL A 265 18.23 6.83 7.61
N VAL A 266 18.43 5.69 6.93
CA VAL A 266 19.00 5.66 5.57
C VAL A 266 17.86 5.43 4.61
N GLY A 267 17.71 6.36 3.67
CA GLY A 267 16.99 6.11 2.44
C GLY A 267 17.84 6.65 1.29
N GLU A 268 18.42 5.77 0.48
CA GLU A 268 19.00 6.12 -0.82
C GLU A 268 17.87 6.40 -1.84
N THR A 269 17.05 7.42 -1.59
CA THR A 269 16.19 8.05 -2.60
C THR A 269 16.37 9.58 -2.64
N LEU A 270 17.49 10.06 -2.11
CA LEU A 270 17.87 11.47 -2.01
C LEU A 270 18.27 12.12 -3.36
N ALA A 271 18.37 11.36 -4.45
CA ALA A 271 18.89 11.89 -5.72
C ALA A 271 18.00 12.96 -6.38
N ASP A 272 16.70 13.02 -6.06
CA ASP A 272 15.76 13.94 -6.73
C ASP A 272 15.28 15.12 -5.84
N LEU A 273 15.67 15.17 -4.56
CA LEU A 273 15.40 16.28 -3.64
C LEU A 273 16.73 16.86 -3.19
N THR A 274 17.21 17.89 -3.88
CA THR A 274 18.47 18.58 -3.55
C THR A 274 18.45 19.07 -2.10
N GLU A 275 19.48 18.72 -1.32
CA GLU A 275 19.69 19.17 0.07
C GLU A 275 19.53 20.70 0.23
N ASP A 276 19.88 21.47 -0.81
CA ASP A 276 19.76 22.93 -0.89
C ASP A 276 18.34 23.48 -0.72
N SER A 277 17.30 22.64 -0.79
CA SER A 277 15.88 23.05 -0.67
C SER A 277 15.32 22.97 0.76
N VAL A 278 16.04 22.38 1.72
CA VAL A 278 15.48 21.99 3.02
C VAL A 278 15.75 23.06 4.09
N THR A 279 14.88 24.07 4.17
CA THR A 279 14.98 25.11 5.22
C THR A 279 14.48 24.60 6.60
N PRO A 280 15.06 25.05 7.73
CA PRO A 280 14.63 24.65 9.06
C PRO A 280 13.15 24.98 9.32
N ALA A 281 12.38 24.03 9.86
CA ALA A 281 11.00 24.28 10.23
C ALA A 281 10.91 25.00 11.59
N THR A 282 10.05 26.02 11.68
CA THR A 282 9.87 26.88 12.87
C THR A 282 8.40 26.91 13.28
N ASN A 283 8.08 27.35 14.50
CA ASN A 283 6.68 27.56 14.93
C ASN A 283 5.92 28.50 13.96
N LYS A 284 6.60 29.51 13.42
CA LYS A 284 6.05 30.42 12.41
C LYS A 284 5.58 29.66 11.15
N LYS A 285 6.36 28.67 10.69
CA LYS A 285 5.96 27.85 9.52
C LYS A 285 4.67 27.07 9.78
N CYS A 286 4.45 26.58 11.00
CA CYS A 286 3.20 25.91 11.36
C CYS A 286 2.00 26.87 11.24
N ASP A 287 2.13 28.10 11.74
CA ASP A 287 1.08 29.12 11.63
C ASP A 287 0.84 29.56 10.19
N ASP A 288 1.90 29.64 9.38
CA ASP A 288 1.81 29.97 7.95
C ASP A 288 1.06 28.87 7.19
N TRP A 289 1.40 27.60 7.43
CA TRP A 289 0.67 26.45 6.89
C TRP A 289 -0.78 26.41 7.37
N ALA A 290 -1.04 26.68 8.65
CA ALA A 290 -2.40 26.74 9.18
C ALA A 290 -3.30 27.76 8.45
N LYS A 291 -2.72 28.88 7.98
CA LYS A 291 -3.44 29.91 7.20
C LYS A 291 -3.67 29.51 5.75
N LYS A 292 -2.72 28.80 5.11
CA LYS A 292 -2.80 28.47 3.68
C LYS A 292 -3.39 27.10 3.36
N ALA A 293 -3.39 26.15 4.30
CA ALA A 293 -3.74 24.74 4.03
C ALA A 293 -5.16 24.54 3.46
N ASP A 294 -6.15 25.33 3.91
CA ASP A 294 -7.53 25.20 3.42
C ASP A 294 -7.63 25.56 1.92
N SER A 295 -6.96 26.63 1.50
CA SER A 295 -6.92 27.14 0.12
C SER A 295 -5.77 26.54 -0.72
N TYR A 296 -5.00 25.61 -0.17
CA TYR A 296 -3.89 25.00 -0.88
C TYR A 296 -4.40 24.04 -1.95
N GLU A 297 -3.84 24.16 -3.15
CA GLU A 297 -4.14 23.32 -4.31
C GLU A 297 -2.82 22.80 -4.90
N VAL A 298 -2.79 21.51 -5.24
CA VAL A 298 -1.59 20.84 -5.77
C VAL A 298 -1.56 20.89 -7.29
N ILE A 299 -2.72 20.89 -7.93
CA ILE A 299 -2.88 20.87 -9.38
C ILE A 299 -3.90 21.93 -9.80
N ASP A 300 -3.69 22.52 -10.98
CA ASP A 300 -4.65 23.45 -11.60
C ASP A 300 -5.84 22.66 -12.21
N GLN A 301 -6.99 23.33 -12.39
CA GLN A 301 -8.26 22.71 -12.80
C GLN A 301 -8.32 22.31 -14.29
N SER A 302 -7.34 22.69 -15.13
CA SER A 302 -7.44 22.58 -16.59
C SER A 302 -6.25 21.90 -17.29
N SER A 303 -5.76 20.75 -16.79
CA SER A 303 -4.49 20.18 -17.29
C SER A 303 -4.58 18.73 -17.78
N ASP A 304 -3.75 18.40 -18.77
CA ASP A 304 -3.45 17.02 -19.20
C ASP A 304 -2.66 16.22 -18.14
N CYS A 305 -2.54 14.90 -18.30
CA CYS A 305 -1.86 14.05 -17.30
C CYS A 305 -0.42 14.47 -17.02
N LEU A 306 0.33 14.92 -18.03
CA LEU A 306 1.74 15.26 -17.88
C LEU A 306 1.88 16.54 -17.08
N GLN A 307 1.02 17.53 -17.33
CA GLN A 307 1.01 18.76 -16.57
C GLN A 307 0.56 18.51 -15.11
N MET A 308 -0.47 17.68 -14.88
CA MET A 308 -0.86 17.28 -13.52
C MET A 308 0.30 16.63 -12.76
N TYR A 309 1.04 15.72 -13.39
CA TYR A 309 2.24 15.10 -12.80
C TYR A 309 3.33 16.13 -12.49
N ARG A 310 3.58 17.09 -13.38
CA ARG A 310 4.55 18.18 -13.17
C ARG A 310 4.14 19.09 -12.02
N ASP A 311 2.86 19.43 -11.93
CA ASP A 311 2.32 20.26 -10.86
C ASP A 311 2.46 19.55 -9.50
N ILE A 312 2.14 18.25 -9.43
CA ILE A 312 2.39 17.42 -8.24
C ILE A 312 3.87 17.45 -7.89
N SER A 313 4.76 17.17 -8.86
CA SER A 313 6.21 17.12 -8.67
C SER A 313 6.76 18.45 -8.14
N LYS A 314 6.32 19.56 -8.72
CA LYS A 314 6.69 20.92 -8.32
C LYS A 314 6.32 21.22 -6.87
N ASN A 315 5.21 20.67 -6.40
CA ASN A 315 4.69 20.89 -5.05
C ASN A 315 5.17 19.85 -4.02
N LEU A 316 5.90 18.79 -4.41
CA LEU A 316 6.44 17.80 -3.45
C LEU A 316 7.29 18.42 -2.32
N PRO A 317 8.12 19.46 -2.53
CA PRO A 317 8.84 20.10 -1.42
C PRO A 317 7.90 20.64 -0.32
N ASP A 318 6.73 21.15 -0.69
CA ASP A 318 5.70 21.63 0.24
C ASP A 318 5.08 20.46 1.05
N TYR A 319 4.93 19.29 0.43
CA TYR A 319 4.53 18.05 1.13
C TYR A 319 5.58 17.65 2.18
N THR A 320 6.86 17.65 1.82
CA THR A 320 7.95 17.34 2.76
C THR A 320 8.03 18.36 3.90
N GLU A 321 7.88 19.65 3.60
CA GLU A 321 7.95 20.72 4.61
C GLU A 321 6.87 20.56 5.69
N VAL A 322 5.62 20.26 5.30
CA VAL A 322 4.54 20.12 6.29
C VAL A 322 4.76 18.91 7.19
N TRP A 323 5.29 17.80 6.68
CA TRP A 323 5.65 16.64 7.49
C TRP A 323 6.78 16.96 8.47
N LYS A 324 7.77 17.74 8.06
CA LYS A 324 8.84 18.25 8.94
C LYS A 324 8.30 19.08 10.10
N VAL A 325 7.32 19.94 9.84
CA VAL A 325 6.61 20.69 10.90
C VAL A 325 5.94 19.74 11.90
N GLY A 326 5.25 18.70 11.42
CA GLY A 326 4.59 17.69 12.26
C GLY A 326 5.56 16.89 13.14
N VAL A 327 6.71 16.49 12.58
CA VAL A 327 7.77 15.79 13.31
C VAL A 327 8.33 16.66 14.44
N LEU A 328 8.60 17.94 14.18
CA LEU A 328 9.08 18.87 15.21
C LEU A 328 8.07 19.07 16.35
N LYS A 329 6.77 19.21 16.03
CA LYS A 329 5.73 19.31 17.07
C LYS A 329 5.64 18.03 17.90
N SER A 330 5.80 16.86 17.25
CA SER A 330 5.85 15.57 17.92
C SER A 330 7.07 15.46 18.85
N ALA A 331 8.25 15.87 18.39
CA ALA A 331 9.47 15.89 19.18
C ALA A 331 9.36 16.81 20.41
N ASN A 332 8.81 18.02 20.24
CA ASN A 332 8.57 18.95 21.35
C ASN A 332 7.61 18.36 22.40
N SER A 333 6.51 17.72 21.96
CA SER A 333 5.60 17.02 22.87
C SER A 333 6.31 15.86 23.61
N GLY A 334 7.18 15.12 22.92
CA GLY A 334 7.99 14.06 23.52
C GLY A 334 8.94 14.57 24.59
N ALA A 335 9.61 15.70 24.34
CA ALA A 335 10.52 16.33 25.29
C ALA A 335 9.81 16.78 26.59
N TRP A 336 8.63 17.40 26.47
CA TRP A 336 7.84 17.78 27.64
C TRP A 336 7.28 16.58 28.40
N ALA A 337 6.91 15.52 27.69
CA ALA A 337 6.52 14.26 28.32
C ALA A 337 7.71 13.67 29.11
N ALA A 338 8.92 13.63 28.52
CA ALA A 338 10.13 13.15 29.19
C ALA A 338 10.47 13.99 30.44
N ALA A 339 10.38 15.32 30.36
CA ALA A 339 10.61 16.20 31.51
C ALA A 339 9.59 15.94 32.65
N MET A 340 8.32 15.76 32.29
CA MET A 340 7.27 15.40 33.25
C MET A 340 7.51 14.03 33.88
N PHE A 341 7.89 13.03 33.07
CA PHE A 341 8.24 11.70 33.55
C PHE A 341 9.44 11.75 34.49
N GLY A 342 10.47 12.53 34.19
CA GLY A 342 11.65 12.69 35.05
C GLY A 342 11.29 13.20 36.46
N VAL A 343 10.33 14.12 36.56
CA VAL A 343 9.84 14.60 37.87
C VAL A 343 9.09 13.51 38.63
N LEU A 344 8.24 12.75 37.94
CA LEU A 344 7.52 11.64 38.56
C LEU A 344 8.46 10.49 38.95
N LEU A 345 9.51 10.26 38.18
CA LEU A 345 10.50 9.20 38.38
C LEU A 345 11.32 9.41 39.66
N GLN A 346 11.50 10.65 40.11
CA GLN A 346 12.23 11.00 41.35
C GLN A 346 13.62 10.35 41.42
N GLY A 347 14.28 10.15 40.27
CA GLY A 347 15.60 9.49 40.19
C GLY A 347 15.58 7.96 40.29
N LYS A 348 14.40 7.31 40.33
CA LYS A 348 14.27 5.84 40.23
C LYS A 348 14.60 5.36 38.81
N THR A 349 14.93 4.08 38.66
CA THR A 349 15.25 3.48 37.35
C THR A 349 14.04 2.89 36.64
N GLU A 350 12.95 2.62 37.36
CA GLU A 350 11.75 1.97 36.84
C GLU A 350 10.46 2.75 37.18
N TYR A 351 9.47 2.67 36.28
CA TYR A 351 8.15 3.23 36.50
C TYR A 351 7.29 2.31 37.37
N SER A 352 6.77 2.84 38.48
CA SER A 352 5.72 2.15 39.23
C SER A 352 4.37 2.28 38.52
N ASN A 353 3.47 1.34 38.81
CA ASN A 353 2.11 1.37 38.27
C ASN A 353 1.31 2.61 38.75
N GLU A 354 1.65 3.13 39.94
CA GLU A 354 1.05 4.35 40.48
C GLU A 354 1.47 5.56 39.65
N MET A 355 2.75 5.62 39.25
CA MET A 355 3.28 6.68 38.40
C MET A 355 2.64 6.66 37.01
N CYS A 356 2.47 5.50 36.38
CA CYS A 356 1.73 5.40 35.11
C CYS A 356 0.26 5.86 35.25
N SER A 357 -0.39 5.52 36.38
CA SER A 357 -1.74 5.99 36.70
C SER A 357 -1.80 7.52 36.90
N ASP A 358 -0.78 8.10 37.51
CA ASP A 358 -0.68 9.54 37.75
C ASP A 358 -0.41 10.32 36.47
N VAL A 359 0.40 9.76 35.57
CA VAL A 359 0.61 10.29 34.21
C VAL A 359 -0.71 10.36 33.45
N ALA A 360 -1.53 9.31 33.54
CA ALA A 360 -2.85 9.31 32.91
C ALA A 360 -3.77 10.41 33.47
N VAL A 361 -3.71 10.69 34.79
CA VAL A 361 -4.48 11.79 35.42
C VAL A 361 -3.95 13.14 34.96
N ILE A 362 -2.64 13.32 34.93
CA ILE A 362 -1.96 14.54 34.49
C ILE A 362 -2.33 14.89 33.03
N LEU A 363 -2.34 13.90 32.14
CA LEU A 363 -2.62 14.06 30.72
C LEU A 363 -4.12 13.98 30.37
N SER A 364 -5.01 13.80 31.35
CA SER A 364 -6.47 13.69 31.11
C SER A 364 -7.17 15.00 30.72
N GLN A 365 -6.43 16.11 30.69
CA GLN A 365 -6.96 17.44 30.41
C GLN A 365 -6.00 18.21 29.51
N CYS A 366 -5.65 17.60 28.38
CA CYS A 366 -4.91 18.31 27.36
C CYS A 366 -5.82 19.38 26.75
N GLN A 367 -5.27 20.57 26.53
CA GLN A 367 -6.01 21.64 25.85
C GLN A 367 -5.95 21.40 24.34
N ASP A 368 -7.02 21.77 23.64
CA ASP A 368 -7.08 21.82 22.17
C ASP A 368 -6.70 20.48 21.48
N VAL A 369 -7.18 19.36 22.03
CA VAL A 369 -7.06 18.05 21.40
C VAL A 369 -7.98 18.01 20.17
N TYR A 370 -7.45 18.47 19.03
CA TYR A 370 -8.20 18.63 17.79
C TYR A 370 -8.95 17.36 17.36
N SER A 371 -8.34 16.19 17.58
CA SER A 371 -8.94 14.91 17.21
C SER A 371 -10.06 14.46 18.16
N ALA A 372 -10.15 15.00 19.38
CA ALA A 372 -11.26 14.77 20.30
C ALA A 372 -12.51 15.58 19.93
N ASP A 373 -12.38 16.57 19.04
CA ASP A 373 -13.50 17.31 18.50
C ASP A 373 -14.29 16.51 17.44
N VAL A 374 -13.65 15.57 16.73
CA VAL A 374 -14.30 14.76 15.69
C VAL A 374 -15.58 14.07 16.19
N PRO A 375 -15.57 13.32 17.32
CA PRO A 375 -16.78 12.66 17.78
C PRO A 375 -17.80 13.67 18.33
N VAL A 376 -17.36 14.79 18.91
CA VAL A 376 -18.27 15.87 19.38
C VAL A 376 -19.02 16.48 18.19
N ALA A 377 -18.32 16.76 17.09
CA ALA A 377 -18.90 17.30 15.88
C ALA A 377 -19.88 16.30 15.22
N ILE A 378 -19.53 15.01 15.19
CA ILE A 378 -20.42 13.93 14.69
C ILE A 378 -21.67 13.80 15.57
N GLN A 379 -21.53 13.83 16.89
CA GLN A 379 -22.68 13.82 17.81
C GLN A 379 -23.55 15.06 17.63
N GLY A 380 -22.95 16.24 17.43
CA GLY A 380 -23.66 17.48 17.13
C GLY A 380 -24.47 17.39 15.84
N LEU A 381 -23.86 16.86 14.77
CA LEU A 381 -24.54 16.64 13.50
C LEU A 381 -25.68 15.62 13.63
N ALA A 382 -25.45 14.49 14.32
CA ALA A 382 -26.48 13.49 14.59
C ALA A 382 -27.66 14.07 15.39
N ARG A 383 -27.41 14.92 16.39
CA ARG A 383 -28.47 15.63 17.13
C ARG A 383 -29.29 16.54 16.22
N SER A 384 -28.62 17.28 15.34
CA SER A 384 -29.29 18.19 14.41
C SER A 384 -30.19 17.44 13.42
N ILE A 385 -29.73 16.29 12.90
CA ILE A 385 -30.51 15.42 12.00
C ILE A 385 -31.79 14.93 12.70
N VAL A 386 -31.66 14.42 13.93
CA VAL A 386 -32.81 13.93 14.71
C VAL A 386 -33.77 15.06 15.06
N ALA A 387 -33.25 16.20 15.53
CA ALA A 387 -34.07 17.36 15.90
C ALA A 387 -34.83 17.97 14.71
N SER A 388 -34.31 17.79 13.49
CA SER A 388 -34.93 18.27 12.25
C SER A 388 -35.94 17.30 11.65
N GLY A 389 -36.23 16.16 12.30
CA GLY A 389 -37.18 15.16 11.82
C GLY A 389 -36.71 14.37 10.59
N LEU A 390 -35.41 14.38 10.30
CA LEU A 390 -34.81 13.65 9.17
C LEU A 390 -34.40 12.21 9.52
N GLU A 391 -34.56 11.79 10.79
CA GLU A 391 -34.11 10.49 11.30
C GLU A 391 -34.58 9.29 10.45
N ASP A 392 -35.89 9.17 10.19
CA ASP A 392 -36.43 8.02 9.45
C ASP A 392 -35.88 7.97 8.02
N LYS A 393 -35.84 9.12 7.34
CA LYS A 393 -35.28 9.23 5.98
C LYS A 393 -33.80 8.86 5.95
N PHE A 394 -33.04 9.30 6.94
CA PHE A 394 -31.60 9.03 7.05
C PHE A 394 -31.31 7.57 7.40
N LEU A 395 -32.18 6.89 8.16
CA LEU A 395 -32.01 5.48 8.52
C LEU A 395 -32.50 4.51 7.44
N SER A 396 -33.43 4.94 6.58
CA SER A 396 -33.95 4.13 5.47
C SER A 396 -33.29 4.40 4.12
N GLY A 397 -32.62 5.55 3.96
CA GLY A 397 -31.99 5.97 2.72
C GLY A 397 -30.71 5.20 2.42
N ASP A 398 -30.34 5.14 1.14
CA ASP A 398 -28.99 4.73 0.76
C ASP A 398 -27.96 5.83 1.11
N ASP A 399 -26.68 5.47 1.04
CA ASP A 399 -25.60 6.38 1.45
C ASP A 399 -25.60 7.67 0.63
N GLN A 400 -25.88 7.59 -0.67
CA GLN A 400 -25.87 8.73 -1.60
C GLN A 400 -27.01 9.72 -1.31
N VAL A 401 -28.23 9.23 -1.11
CA VAL A 401 -29.39 10.05 -0.73
C VAL A 401 -29.13 10.76 0.59
N CYS A 402 -28.47 10.09 1.54
CA CYS A 402 -28.13 10.70 2.82
C CYS A 402 -27.06 11.79 2.70
N VAL A 403 -26.08 11.64 1.80
CA VAL A 403 -25.12 12.73 1.49
C VAL A 403 -25.83 13.94 0.90
N GLU A 404 -26.81 13.72 0.02
CA GLU A 404 -27.63 14.80 -0.56
C GLU A 404 -28.44 15.52 0.52
N LEU A 405 -29.07 14.79 1.45
CA LEU A 405 -29.79 15.36 2.60
C LEU A 405 -28.89 16.21 3.50
N LEU A 406 -27.63 15.81 3.72
CA LEU A 406 -26.67 16.62 4.49
C LEU A 406 -26.27 17.91 3.78
N SER A 407 -26.37 17.92 2.45
CA SER A 407 -25.98 19.04 1.58
C SER A 407 -27.18 19.92 1.19
N ASP A 408 -28.39 19.50 1.49
CA ASP A 408 -29.63 20.23 1.20
C ASP A 408 -29.76 21.45 2.13
N ASN A 409 -29.81 22.64 1.55
CA ASN A 409 -29.95 23.90 2.29
C ASN A 409 -31.38 24.12 2.84
N SER A 410 -32.33 23.20 2.59
CA SER A 410 -33.68 23.26 3.17
C SER A 410 -33.69 23.11 4.70
N VAL A 411 -32.63 22.54 5.30
CA VAL A 411 -32.43 22.42 6.75
C VAL A 411 -31.08 23.02 7.16
N PRO A 412 -30.96 24.36 7.26
CA PRO A 412 -29.67 25.04 7.47
C PRO A 412 -28.92 24.56 8.72
N ALA A 413 -29.65 24.20 9.79
CA ALA A 413 -29.05 23.68 11.02
C ALA A 413 -28.25 22.37 10.83
N VAL A 414 -28.59 21.56 9.83
CA VAL A 414 -27.84 20.34 9.47
C VAL A 414 -26.74 20.69 8.47
N THR A 415 -27.08 21.45 7.43
CA THR A 415 -26.15 21.79 6.35
C THR A 415 -24.95 22.59 6.84
N ASP A 416 -25.15 23.54 7.75
CA ASP A 416 -24.08 24.39 8.27
C ASP A 416 -23.11 23.58 9.14
N LEU A 417 -23.64 22.68 9.99
CA LEU A 417 -22.82 21.75 10.77
C LEU A 417 -22.05 20.77 9.89
N TYR A 418 -22.67 20.29 8.81
CA TYR A 418 -22.00 19.40 7.85
C TYR A 418 -20.88 20.11 7.09
N LYS A 419 -21.12 21.33 6.59
CA LYS A 419 -20.10 22.16 5.93
C LYS A 419 -18.93 22.46 6.87
N ASP A 420 -19.23 22.80 8.12
CA ASP A 420 -18.22 23.05 9.14
C ASP A 420 -17.43 21.78 9.49
N PHE A 421 -18.09 20.63 9.61
CA PHE A 421 -17.44 19.33 9.79
C PHE A 421 -16.48 19.02 8.63
N MET A 422 -16.94 19.17 7.38
CA MET A 422 -16.11 18.89 6.21
C MET A 422 -14.90 19.82 6.13
N LYS A 423 -15.08 21.11 6.44
CA LYS A 423 -13.96 22.07 6.48
C LYS A 423 -12.93 21.71 7.56
N ARG A 424 -13.38 21.30 8.75
CA ARG A 424 -12.48 21.08 9.89
C ARG A 424 -11.88 19.67 9.92
N HIS A 425 -12.62 18.66 9.46
CA HIS A 425 -12.28 17.24 9.63
C HIS A 425 -12.46 16.39 8.37
N GLY A 426 -12.96 16.96 7.27
CA GLY A 426 -13.22 16.21 6.04
C GLY A 426 -11.98 15.52 5.47
N HIS A 427 -10.78 16.08 5.67
CA HIS A 427 -9.50 15.51 5.22
C HIS A 427 -9.07 14.22 5.95
N ARG A 428 -9.82 13.78 6.97
CA ARG A 428 -9.47 12.64 7.81
C ARG A 428 -10.13 11.36 7.35
N TYR A 429 -9.49 10.22 7.65
CA TYR A 429 -10.05 8.87 7.55
C TYR A 429 -9.13 7.85 8.26
N ILE A 430 -9.43 6.55 8.18
CA ILE A 430 -8.51 5.49 8.64
C ILE A 430 -7.26 5.47 7.74
N ARG A 431 -6.10 5.10 8.30
CA ARG A 431 -4.80 5.09 7.63
C ARG A 431 -4.57 6.40 6.87
N GLU A 432 -4.81 7.52 7.54
CA GLU A 432 -4.84 8.85 6.94
C GLU A 432 -3.53 9.28 6.24
N ALA A 433 -2.40 8.62 6.51
CA ALA A 433 -1.14 8.84 5.79
C ALA A 433 -1.03 8.03 4.47
N GLU A 434 -1.82 6.97 4.26
CA GLU A 434 -1.82 6.16 3.03
C GLU A 434 -2.50 6.93 1.90
N LEU A 435 -1.77 7.22 0.82
CA LEU A 435 -2.24 8.05 -0.29
C LEU A 435 -3.39 7.41 -1.06
N MET A 436 -3.44 6.07 -1.10
CA MET A 436 -4.54 5.34 -1.73
C MET A 436 -5.87 5.53 -0.97
N GLU A 437 -5.85 5.77 0.34
CA GLU A 437 -7.07 5.86 1.14
C GLU A 437 -7.78 7.20 0.94
N LYS A 438 -9.10 7.13 0.73
CA LYS A 438 -9.96 8.31 0.53
C LYS A 438 -10.44 8.88 1.86
N SER A 439 -10.32 10.20 2.00
CA SER A 439 -10.84 10.99 3.11
C SER A 439 -12.37 11.11 3.08
N TRP A 440 -12.99 11.57 4.19
CA TRP A 440 -14.43 11.89 4.21
C TRP A 440 -14.82 12.98 3.21
N GLN A 441 -13.90 13.89 2.86
CA GLN A 441 -14.11 14.91 1.85
C GLN A 441 -14.29 14.31 0.46
N THR A 442 -13.52 13.26 0.15
CA THR A 442 -13.54 12.60 -1.17
C THR A 442 -14.53 11.44 -1.22
N ASN A 443 -14.85 10.86 -0.06
CA ASN A 443 -15.82 9.77 0.08
C ASN A 443 -16.75 10.02 1.30
N PRO A 444 -17.75 10.90 1.16
CA PRO A 444 -18.65 11.28 2.25
C PRO A 444 -19.60 10.17 2.70
N GLU A 445 -19.85 9.15 1.87
CA GLU A 445 -20.67 7.97 2.20
C GLU A 445 -20.16 7.27 3.47
N ARG A 446 -18.84 7.21 3.66
CA ARG A 446 -18.21 6.64 4.86
C ARG A 446 -18.58 7.40 6.14
N LEU A 447 -18.79 8.71 6.06
CA LEU A 447 -19.28 9.51 7.19
C LEU A 447 -20.76 9.24 7.45
N VAL A 448 -21.56 9.07 6.39
CA VAL A 448 -22.98 8.73 6.51
C VAL A 448 -23.18 7.41 7.25
N GLN A 449 -22.41 6.37 6.91
CA GLN A 449 -22.48 5.07 7.60
C GLN A 449 -22.22 5.19 9.11
N VAL A 450 -21.25 6.03 9.49
CA VAL A 450 -20.96 6.37 10.89
C VAL A 450 -22.14 7.11 11.53
N LEU A 451 -22.68 8.14 10.88
CA LEU A 451 -23.81 8.93 11.39
C LEU A 451 -25.07 8.09 11.59
N MET A 452 -25.45 7.28 10.59
CA MET A 452 -26.58 6.34 10.67
C MET A 452 -26.46 5.47 11.91
N LYS A 453 -25.25 4.97 12.17
CA LYS A 453 -24.99 4.11 13.32
C LYS A 453 -25.10 4.85 14.65
N ILE A 454 -24.54 6.06 14.74
CA ILE A 454 -24.66 6.92 15.93
C ILE A 454 -26.12 7.28 16.22
N ILE A 455 -26.91 7.59 15.19
CA ILE A 455 -28.34 7.89 15.29
C ILE A 455 -29.10 6.65 15.75
N LYS A 456 -28.96 5.53 15.04
CA LYS A 456 -29.62 4.25 15.34
C LYS A 456 -29.39 3.78 16.78
N MET A 457 -28.18 3.99 17.30
CA MET A 457 -27.78 3.60 18.66
C MET A 457 -27.99 4.69 19.71
N LYS A 458 -28.54 5.85 19.32
CA LYS A 458 -28.74 7.04 20.17
C LYS A 458 -27.47 7.46 20.92
N ALA A 459 -26.31 7.32 20.27
CA ALA A 459 -25.00 7.57 20.85
C ALA A 459 -24.55 9.05 20.77
N TYR A 460 -25.50 9.93 20.43
CA TYR A 460 -25.34 11.39 20.38
C TYR A 460 -25.75 12.12 21.67
N GLN A 461 -26.26 11.38 22.66
CA GLN A 461 -26.60 11.93 23.98
C GLN A 461 -25.33 12.20 24.79
N GLU A 462 -25.30 13.32 25.51
CA GLU A 462 -24.10 13.78 26.23
C GLU A 462 -23.68 12.84 27.36
N ARG A 463 -22.36 12.61 27.50
CA ARG A 463 -21.75 12.15 28.75
C ARG A 463 -21.23 13.39 29.49
N GLN A 464 -21.65 13.57 30.74
CA GLN A 464 -21.17 14.69 31.56
C GLN A 464 -19.65 14.62 31.75
N LYS A 465 -18.95 15.70 31.42
CA LYS A 465 -17.50 15.83 31.60
C LYS A 465 -17.21 16.45 32.97
N THR A 466 -16.55 15.70 33.85
CA THR A 466 -16.00 16.23 35.10
C THR A 466 -14.66 16.91 34.83
N SER A 467 -14.57 18.22 35.08
CA SER A 467 -13.33 18.99 34.95
C SER A 467 -12.71 19.26 36.32
N PHE A 468 -11.42 18.95 36.47
CA PHE A 468 -10.59 19.25 37.64
C PHE A 468 -9.69 20.47 37.37
N SER A 469 -9.34 21.26 38.39
CA SER A 469 -8.29 22.28 38.22
C SER A 469 -6.89 21.64 38.24
N ILE A 470 -5.87 22.39 37.80
CA ILE A 470 -4.46 21.95 37.90
C ILE A 470 -4.08 21.64 39.35
N LYS A 471 -4.61 22.39 40.32
CA LYS A 471 -4.36 22.16 41.74
C LYS A 471 -4.98 20.84 42.20
N ASP A 472 -6.20 20.54 41.75
CA ASP A 472 -6.90 19.29 42.08
C ASP A 472 -6.24 18.08 41.40
N THR A 473 -5.73 18.26 40.18
CA THR A 473 -4.97 17.22 39.46
C THR A 473 -3.74 16.81 40.27
N ILE A 474 -2.97 17.78 40.77
CA ILE A 474 -1.74 17.52 41.56
C ILE A 474 -2.08 16.96 42.94
N ALA A 475 -3.19 17.39 43.55
CA ALA A 475 -3.64 16.88 44.85
C ALA A 475 -4.09 15.40 44.78
N ASN A 476 -4.59 14.95 43.63
CA ASN A 476 -5.09 13.59 43.41
C ASN A 476 -4.03 12.60 42.90
N LEU A 477 -2.75 12.99 42.86
CA LEU A 477 -1.66 12.08 42.48
C LEU A 477 -1.36 11.11 43.62
N LYS A 478 -1.18 9.84 43.27
CA LYS A 478 -0.85 8.77 44.23
C LYS A 478 0.62 8.79 44.62
N THR A 479 1.48 9.21 43.71
CA THR A 479 2.91 9.32 43.92
C THR A 479 3.19 10.42 44.95
N PRO A 480 3.88 10.11 46.06
CA PRO A 480 4.19 11.10 47.07
C PRO A 480 5.25 12.07 46.53
N LEU A 481 4.87 13.33 46.32
CA LEU A 481 5.74 14.36 45.74
C LEU A 481 6.24 15.35 46.79
N THR A 482 7.52 15.72 46.70
CA THR A 482 8.12 16.80 47.50
C THR A 482 7.56 18.18 47.08
N ASN A 483 7.74 19.19 47.93
CA ASN A 483 7.32 20.56 47.60
C ASN A 483 8.05 21.13 46.37
N GLY A 484 9.30 20.72 46.15
CA GLY A 484 10.08 21.07 44.96
C GLY A 484 9.47 20.45 43.69
N GLU A 485 9.17 19.15 43.72
CA GLU A 485 8.55 18.44 42.60
C GLU A 485 7.15 18.95 42.28
N LYS A 486 6.33 19.25 43.30
CA LYS A 486 5.02 19.89 43.10
C LYS A 486 5.13 21.25 42.43
N ARG A 487 6.17 22.04 42.75
CA ARG A 487 6.44 23.34 42.10
C ARG A 487 6.90 23.13 40.65
N SER A 488 7.78 22.16 40.38
CA SER A 488 8.21 21.78 39.03
C SER A 488 7.04 21.32 38.16
N LEU A 489 6.16 20.44 38.68
CA LEU A 489 4.96 20.00 37.96
C LEU A 489 4.00 21.15 37.65
N LYS A 490 3.79 22.12 38.56
CA LYS A 490 2.96 23.30 38.27
C LYS A 490 3.49 24.12 37.07
N PHE A 491 4.81 24.10 36.83
CA PHE A 491 5.43 24.79 35.71
C PHE A 491 5.43 23.96 34.41
N ILE A 492 5.70 22.65 34.52
CA ILE A 492 5.81 21.71 33.39
C ILE A 492 4.43 21.35 32.83
N LEU A 493 3.45 21.09 33.70
CA LEU A 493 2.15 20.54 33.32
C LEU A 493 1.39 21.39 32.28
N PRO A 494 1.27 22.74 32.40
CA PRO A 494 0.61 23.54 31.39
C PRO A 494 1.32 23.47 30.02
N ARG A 495 2.66 23.39 30.02
CA ARG A 495 3.47 23.30 28.80
C ARG A 495 3.34 21.93 28.14
N ALA A 496 3.38 20.87 28.93
CA ALA A 496 3.17 19.51 28.43
C ALA A 496 1.78 19.33 27.83
N ARG A 497 0.73 19.80 28.52
CA ARG A 497 -0.66 19.76 28.00
C ARG A 497 -0.82 20.55 26.70
N ARG A 498 -0.23 21.74 26.61
CA ARG A 498 -0.23 22.54 25.38
C ARG A 498 0.54 21.85 24.25
N ALA A 499 1.72 21.31 24.54
CA ALA A 499 2.55 20.63 23.54
C ALA A 499 1.86 19.39 22.94
N VAL A 500 1.04 18.67 23.71
CA VAL A 500 0.19 17.58 23.20
C VAL A 500 -0.87 18.11 22.23
N GLY A 501 -1.55 19.21 22.57
CA GLY A 501 -2.51 19.87 21.67
C GLY A 501 -1.86 20.35 20.37
N GLU A 502 -0.68 21.00 20.46
CA GLU A 502 0.10 21.43 19.29
C GLU A 502 0.56 20.25 18.41
N ARG A 503 0.89 19.10 19.01
CA ARG A 503 1.24 17.87 18.27
C ARG A 503 0.03 17.34 17.50
N GLU A 504 -1.14 17.25 18.13
CA GLU A 504 -2.37 16.80 17.47
C GLU A 504 -2.78 17.75 16.34
N PHE A 505 -2.66 19.06 16.56
CA PHE A 505 -2.89 20.07 15.52
C PHE A 505 -1.89 19.93 14.37
N GLY A 506 -0.59 19.82 14.67
CA GLY A 506 0.45 19.61 13.67
C GLY A 506 0.21 18.37 12.81
N LYS A 507 -0.18 17.24 13.43
CA LYS A 507 -0.58 16.03 12.69
C LYS A 507 -1.81 16.28 11.82
N SER A 508 -2.83 16.98 12.32
CA SER A 508 -4.01 17.32 11.53
C SER A 508 -3.65 18.12 10.28
N LEU A 509 -2.72 19.06 10.42
CA LEU A 509 -2.24 19.91 9.34
C LEU A 509 -1.46 19.11 8.29
N CYS A 510 -0.55 18.20 8.71
CA CYS A 510 0.14 17.29 7.80
C CYS A 510 -0.86 16.48 6.96
N VAL A 511 -1.85 15.88 7.61
CA VAL A 511 -2.87 15.05 6.95
C VAL A 511 -3.75 15.89 6.02
N LYS A 512 -4.07 17.13 6.41
CA LYS A 512 -4.87 18.05 5.57
C LYS A 512 -4.16 18.37 4.26
N VAL A 513 -2.88 18.70 4.33
CA VAL A 513 -2.07 18.96 3.12
C VAL A 513 -1.87 17.66 2.34
N ALA A 514 -1.58 16.55 3.01
CA ALA A 514 -1.45 15.24 2.36
C ALA A 514 -2.72 14.86 1.58
N ASP A 515 -3.91 15.12 2.12
CA ASP A 515 -5.18 14.89 1.43
C ASP A 515 -5.30 15.68 0.12
N LYS A 516 -4.73 16.88 0.02
CA LYS A 516 -4.65 17.64 -1.24
C LYS A 516 -3.81 16.89 -2.29
N PHE A 517 -2.71 16.25 -1.88
CA PHE A 517 -1.93 15.38 -2.76
C PHE A 517 -2.68 14.11 -3.12
N LYS A 518 -3.40 13.48 -2.18
CA LYS A 518 -4.26 12.32 -2.48
C LYS A 518 -5.28 12.66 -3.56
N GLN A 519 -5.99 13.78 -3.41
CA GLN A 519 -6.95 14.25 -4.40
C GLN A 519 -6.28 14.49 -5.76
N ALA A 520 -5.08 15.08 -5.78
CA ALA A 520 -4.33 15.28 -7.02
C ALA A 520 -3.95 13.96 -7.71
N TYR A 521 -3.42 12.97 -6.96
CA TYR A 521 -3.10 11.65 -7.51
C TYR A 521 -4.32 10.87 -7.95
N TRP A 522 -5.44 10.94 -7.23
CA TRP A 522 -6.70 10.32 -7.68
C TRP A 522 -7.21 10.94 -8.98
N ARG A 523 -7.15 12.27 -9.11
CA ARG A 523 -7.50 12.96 -10.36
C ARG A 523 -6.55 12.60 -11.50
N LEU A 524 -5.24 12.52 -11.24
CA LEU A 524 -4.25 12.04 -12.21
C LEU A 524 -4.55 10.59 -12.63
N ALA A 525 -4.87 9.71 -11.67
CA ALA A 525 -5.20 8.32 -11.94
C ALA A 525 -6.44 8.16 -12.83
N GLU A 526 -7.49 8.93 -12.55
CA GLU A 526 -8.71 8.98 -13.36
C GLU A 526 -8.42 9.47 -14.78
N LYS A 527 -7.60 10.50 -14.92
CA LYS A 527 -7.21 11.03 -16.23
C LYS A 527 -6.35 10.03 -17.01
N MET A 528 -5.39 9.38 -16.35
CA MET A 528 -4.54 8.35 -16.96
C MET A 528 -5.34 7.12 -17.40
N GLU A 529 -6.37 6.73 -16.64
CA GLU A 529 -7.32 5.68 -17.03
C GLU A 529 -8.14 6.10 -18.25
N GLN A 530 -8.69 7.32 -18.27
CA GLN A 530 -9.43 7.87 -19.42
C GLN A 530 -8.58 7.92 -20.69
N GLU A 531 -7.29 8.26 -20.57
CA GLU A 531 -6.31 8.25 -21.67
C GLU A 531 -5.85 6.83 -22.07
N GLY A 532 -6.32 5.78 -21.39
CA GLY A 532 -5.97 4.40 -21.62
C GLY A 532 -4.51 4.07 -21.27
N ARG A 533 -3.89 4.82 -20.37
CA ARG A 533 -2.53 4.56 -19.84
C ARG A 533 -2.56 3.57 -18.67
N LEU A 534 -3.65 3.57 -17.91
CA LEU A 534 -3.90 2.63 -16.83
C LEU A 534 -5.14 1.77 -17.17
N PRO A 535 -5.11 0.47 -16.84
CA PRO A 535 -6.30 -0.39 -16.97
C PRO A 535 -7.33 -0.17 -15.84
N GLY A 536 -6.92 0.52 -14.77
CA GLY A 536 -7.73 0.84 -13.60
C GLY A 536 -7.02 1.92 -12.78
N LYS A 537 -7.75 2.94 -12.32
CA LYS A 537 -7.18 4.08 -11.59
C LYS A 537 -6.45 3.69 -10.29
N GLU A 538 -6.91 2.67 -9.58
CA GLU A 538 -6.28 2.18 -8.34
C GLU A 538 -4.85 1.68 -8.56
N LEU A 539 -4.51 1.27 -9.79
CA LEU A 539 -3.18 0.74 -10.10
C LEU A 539 -2.08 1.80 -9.97
N LEU A 540 -2.42 3.09 -10.06
CA LEU A 540 -1.46 4.19 -9.93
C LEU A 540 -0.71 4.14 -8.59
N PHE A 541 -1.38 3.78 -7.50
CA PHE A 541 -0.79 3.74 -6.15
C PHE A 541 0.27 2.64 -5.99
N PHE A 542 0.30 1.67 -6.90
CA PHE A 542 1.29 0.59 -6.94
C PHE A 542 2.52 0.92 -7.80
N LEU A 543 2.63 2.17 -8.27
CA LEU A 543 3.80 2.76 -8.89
C LEU A 543 4.41 3.78 -7.92
N THR A 544 5.73 3.92 -7.91
CA THR A 544 6.38 5.07 -7.25
C THR A 544 6.12 6.34 -8.05
N HIS A 545 6.31 7.53 -7.44
CA HIS A 545 6.18 8.80 -8.17
C HIS A 545 7.01 8.82 -9.46
N ARG A 546 8.27 8.35 -9.39
CA ARG A 546 9.16 8.25 -10.55
C ARG A 546 8.64 7.30 -11.62
N GLU A 547 8.12 6.14 -11.23
CA GLU A 547 7.54 5.17 -12.17
C GLU A 547 6.28 5.74 -12.86
N ILE A 548 5.50 6.59 -12.19
CA ILE A 548 4.36 7.31 -12.81
C ILE A 548 4.88 8.22 -13.93
N GLY A 549 5.93 9.01 -13.68
CA GLY A 549 6.58 9.84 -14.70
C GLY A 549 7.06 9.02 -15.90
N GLN A 550 7.76 7.91 -15.64
CA GLN A 550 8.21 6.99 -16.69
C GLN A 550 7.05 6.39 -17.50
N LEU A 551 5.94 6.04 -16.85
CA LEU A 551 4.76 5.51 -17.53
C LEU A 551 4.07 6.56 -18.41
N LEU A 552 4.05 7.83 -17.97
CA LEU A 552 3.53 8.94 -18.77
C LEU A 552 4.35 9.17 -20.05
N GLU A 553 5.67 9.01 -19.97
CA GLU A 553 6.57 9.16 -21.11
C GLU A 553 6.57 7.94 -22.04
N THR A 554 6.63 6.72 -21.48
CA THR A 554 6.96 5.51 -22.24
C THR A 554 5.77 4.58 -22.51
N ARG A 555 4.68 4.66 -21.71
CA ARG A 555 3.61 3.66 -21.67
C ARG A 555 4.10 2.22 -21.44
N SER A 556 5.25 2.03 -20.79
CA SER A 556 5.89 0.71 -20.63
C SER A 556 4.96 -0.35 -19.99
N PRO A 557 4.65 -1.47 -20.69
CA PRO A 557 3.90 -2.58 -20.11
C PRO A 557 4.58 -3.21 -18.90
N LYS A 558 5.91 -3.18 -18.85
CA LYS A 558 6.69 -3.75 -17.73
C LYS A 558 6.31 -3.09 -16.40
N LEU A 559 6.13 -1.75 -16.37
CA LEU A 559 5.70 -1.02 -15.18
C LEU A 559 4.31 -1.43 -14.71
N LEU A 560 3.38 -1.67 -15.65
CA LEU A 560 2.02 -2.11 -15.31
C LEU A 560 2.00 -3.55 -14.80
N THR A 561 2.80 -4.44 -15.38
CA THR A 561 2.97 -5.81 -14.87
C THR A 561 3.53 -5.80 -13.46
N LYS A 562 4.56 -4.98 -13.20
CA LYS A 562 5.15 -4.77 -11.87
C LYS A 562 4.11 -4.27 -10.87
N ALA A 563 3.37 -3.20 -11.20
CA ALA A 563 2.32 -2.65 -10.36
C ALA A 563 1.20 -3.67 -10.05
N LYS A 564 0.78 -4.48 -11.04
CA LYS A 564 -0.22 -5.54 -10.85
C LYS A 564 0.26 -6.61 -9.87
N ARG A 565 1.54 -6.98 -9.94
CA ARG A 565 2.15 -7.94 -9.01
C ARG A 565 2.27 -7.36 -7.60
N ARG A 566 2.74 -6.12 -7.44
CA ARG A 566 2.74 -5.43 -6.13
C ARG A 566 1.33 -5.36 -5.52
N ARG A 567 0.30 -5.08 -6.33
CA ARG A 567 -1.11 -5.13 -5.89
C ARG A 567 -1.54 -6.51 -5.40
N LYS A 568 -1.10 -7.58 -6.08
CA LYS A 568 -1.38 -8.97 -5.68
C LYS A 568 -0.68 -9.34 -4.36
N LEU A 569 0.49 -8.77 -4.09
CA LEU A 569 1.28 -9.05 -2.88
C LEU A 569 0.76 -8.31 -1.63
N LEU A 570 0.13 -7.13 -1.80
CA LEU A 570 -0.30 -6.29 -0.68
C LEU A 570 -1.13 -7.05 0.38
N PRO A 571 -2.15 -7.89 0.05
CA PRO A 571 -2.88 -8.64 1.07
C PRO A 571 -1.99 -9.57 1.90
N LYS A 572 -0.99 -10.22 1.28
CA LYS A 572 -0.01 -11.08 2.00
C LYS A 572 0.85 -10.21 2.91
N LEU A 573 1.39 -9.10 2.42
CA LEU A 573 2.21 -8.18 3.21
C LEU A 573 1.46 -7.62 4.42
N MET A 574 0.17 -7.30 4.27
CA MET A 574 -0.69 -6.84 5.37
C MET A 574 -0.89 -7.87 6.48
N THR A 575 -0.62 -9.16 6.23
CA THR A 575 -0.69 -10.21 7.28
C THR A 575 0.61 -10.36 8.08
N LEU A 576 1.71 -9.78 7.61
CA LEU A 576 3.00 -9.86 8.29
C LEU A 576 3.01 -8.96 9.52
N SER A 577 3.60 -9.46 10.60
CA SER A 577 3.79 -8.72 11.85
C SER A 577 5.24 -8.85 12.29
N PHE A 578 5.85 -7.73 12.68
CA PHE A 578 7.24 -7.68 13.12
C PHE A 578 7.34 -7.36 14.62
N PRO A 579 8.42 -7.76 15.30
CA PRO A 579 8.76 -7.23 16.62
C PRO A 579 8.80 -5.70 16.62
N LYS A 580 8.45 -5.08 17.76
CA LYS A 580 8.50 -3.61 17.91
C LYS A 580 9.92 -3.07 17.85
N TYR A 581 10.88 -3.89 18.28
CA TYR A 581 12.31 -3.66 18.22
C TYR A 581 12.95 -4.89 17.60
N SER A 582 13.81 -4.68 16.62
CA SER A 582 14.58 -5.73 15.96
C SER A 582 16.05 -5.31 15.97
N VAL A 583 16.93 -6.28 16.15
CA VAL A 583 18.38 -6.09 15.99
C VAL A 583 18.80 -6.89 14.76
N GLY A 584 19.48 -6.24 13.83
CA GLY A 584 19.76 -6.82 12.52
C GLY A 584 18.50 -6.98 11.65
N VAL A 585 18.53 -7.91 10.70
CA VAL A 585 17.45 -8.08 9.71
C VAL A 585 16.11 -8.43 10.40
N PRO A 586 15.06 -7.60 10.26
CA PRO A 586 13.77 -7.88 10.86
C PRO A 586 13.17 -9.18 10.33
N LYS A 587 12.83 -10.09 11.24
CA LYS A 587 12.10 -11.31 10.89
C LYS A 587 10.63 -11.17 11.28
N PRO A 588 9.68 -11.56 10.39
CA PRO A 588 8.29 -11.67 10.78
C PRO A 588 8.16 -12.59 11.99
N LYS A 589 7.28 -12.23 12.93
CA LYS A 589 6.94 -13.12 14.04
C LYS A 589 6.29 -14.38 13.47
N GLU A 590 6.77 -15.53 13.90
CA GLU A 590 6.07 -16.79 13.64
C GLU A 590 4.69 -16.73 14.30
N GLN A 591 3.68 -17.24 13.61
CA GLN A 591 2.35 -17.39 14.20
C GLN A 591 2.41 -18.55 15.20
N GLU A 592 2.65 -18.22 16.47
CA GLU A 592 2.55 -19.22 17.54
C GLU A 592 1.12 -19.75 17.63
N SER A 593 0.95 -21.06 17.41
CA SER A 593 -0.30 -21.77 17.68
C SER A 593 -0.52 -21.83 19.19
N PHE A 594 -1.52 -21.11 19.68
CA PHE A 594 -1.87 -21.07 21.10
C PHE A 594 -2.59 -22.35 21.54
N GLU A 595 -1.85 -23.46 21.68
CA GLU A 595 -2.39 -24.70 22.27
C GLU A 595 -2.45 -24.63 23.80
N GLU A 596 -1.65 -23.74 24.42
CA GLU A 596 -1.61 -23.57 25.87
C GLU A 596 -2.58 -22.48 26.35
N GLN A 597 -3.82 -22.90 26.61
CA GLN A 597 -4.68 -22.50 27.76
C GLN A 597 -6.16 -22.53 27.37
N ARG A 598 -6.72 -23.75 27.23
CA ARG A 598 -8.17 -24.00 27.35
C ARG A 598 -8.65 -23.83 28.80
N LYS A 599 -8.37 -22.69 29.44
CA LYS A 599 -8.96 -22.33 30.73
C LYS A 599 -10.23 -21.51 30.47
N PRO A 600 -11.36 -21.81 31.12
CA PRO A 600 -12.62 -21.10 30.91
C PRO A 600 -12.56 -19.62 31.32
N THR A 601 -11.53 -19.21 32.06
CA THR A 601 -11.25 -17.80 32.35
C THR A 601 -9.75 -17.60 32.42
N PHE A 602 -9.25 -16.55 31.79
CA PHE A 602 -7.84 -16.17 31.84
C PHE A 602 -7.71 -14.64 31.94
N THR A 603 -6.54 -14.21 32.39
CA THR A 603 -6.26 -12.80 32.69
C THR A 603 -5.07 -12.32 31.87
N LEU A 604 -5.30 -11.31 31.02
CA LEU A 604 -4.24 -10.66 30.26
C LEU A 604 -3.80 -9.35 30.94
N THR A 605 -2.52 -9.02 30.88
CA THR A 605 -1.97 -7.82 31.50
C THR A 605 -1.44 -6.86 30.45
N GLY A 606 -1.81 -5.58 30.56
CA GLY A 606 -1.42 -4.52 29.65
C GLY A 606 -1.21 -3.19 30.36
N MET A 607 -0.89 -2.15 29.59
CA MET A 607 -0.65 -0.81 30.10
C MET A 607 -1.97 -0.04 30.31
N PRO A 608 -2.26 0.45 31.52
CA PRO A 608 -3.48 1.21 31.77
C PRO A 608 -3.38 2.62 31.19
N ILE A 609 -4.41 3.03 30.44
CA ILE A 609 -4.48 4.35 29.82
C ILE A 609 -5.50 5.25 30.49
N CYS A 610 -6.72 4.75 30.69
CA CYS A 610 -7.81 5.49 31.30
C CYS A 610 -8.49 4.63 32.37
N LYS A 611 -8.75 5.23 33.53
CA LYS A 611 -9.31 4.57 34.70
C LYS A 611 -10.79 4.33 34.49
N GLY A 612 -11.25 3.14 34.84
CA GLY A 612 -12.67 2.82 34.92
C GLY A 612 -12.90 1.32 34.99
N ARG A 613 -14.16 0.93 35.19
CA ARG A 613 -14.58 -0.46 35.26
C ARG A 613 -15.81 -0.65 34.39
N VAL A 614 -15.69 -1.53 33.41
CA VAL A 614 -16.79 -1.86 32.51
C VAL A 614 -16.95 -3.38 32.42
N THR A 615 -18.13 -3.85 32.07
CA THR A 615 -18.38 -5.25 31.72
C THR A 615 -19.28 -5.22 30.51
N GLY A 616 -18.85 -5.86 29.42
CA GLY A 616 -19.48 -5.73 28.12
C GLY A 616 -19.07 -6.86 27.19
N LYS A 617 -19.66 -6.89 26.00
CA LYS A 617 -19.33 -7.87 24.97
C LYS A 617 -18.01 -7.46 24.31
N ALA A 618 -17.06 -8.39 24.22
CA ALA A 618 -15.84 -8.19 23.45
C ALA A 618 -16.17 -8.13 21.96
N ARG A 619 -15.72 -7.07 21.28
CA ARG A 619 -15.85 -6.91 19.83
C ARG A 619 -14.46 -6.78 19.22
N VAL A 620 -13.97 -7.87 18.65
CA VAL A 620 -12.72 -7.85 17.86
C VAL A 620 -13.05 -7.33 16.47
N VAL A 621 -12.37 -6.28 16.07
CA VAL A 621 -12.53 -5.64 14.77
C VAL A 621 -11.14 -5.48 14.16
N LYS A 622 -10.88 -6.09 13.01
CA LYS A 622 -9.59 -6.01 12.31
C LYS A 622 -9.57 -4.90 11.28
N THR A 623 -10.72 -4.64 10.66
CA THR A 623 -10.85 -3.66 9.59
C THR A 623 -12.04 -2.73 9.83
N LEU A 624 -12.08 -1.57 9.20
CA LEU A 624 -13.19 -0.63 9.41
C LEU A 624 -14.50 -1.14 8.80
N GLU A 625 -14.44 -2.00 7.78
CA GLU A 625 -15.63 -2.67 7.22
C GLU A 625 -16.33 -3.52 8.28
N GLU A 626 -15.54 -4.15 9.18
CA GLU A 626 -16.04 -4.87 10.34
C GLU A 626 -16.54 -3.93 11.45
N ALA A 627 -16.20 -2.63 11.44
CA ALA A 627 -16.63 -1.67 12.46
C ALA A 627 -18.15 -1.50 12.48
N ASN A 628 -18.84 -1.85 11.39
CA ASN A 628 -20.30 -1.96 11.33
C ASN A 628 -20.88 -2.96 12.35
N SER A 629 -20.09 -3.92 12.83
CA SER A 629 -20.50 -4.88 13.85
C SER A 629 -20.57 -4.32 15.29
N ILE A 630 -19.92 -3.18 15.56
CA ILE A 630 -19.88 -2.54 16.90
C ILE A 630 -21.28 -2.20 17.39
N GLN A 631 -21.62 -2.52 18.63
CA GLN A 631 -22.88 -2.17 19.28
C GLN A 631 -22.64 -1.24 20.47
N ARG A 632 -23.71 -0.65 21.02
CA ARG A 632 -23.63 0.17 22.23
C ARG A 632 -23.12 -0.66 23.40
N ASP A 633 -22.20 -0.08 24.18
CA ASP A 633 -21.53 -0.65 25.35
C ASP A 633 -20.62 -1.86 25.04
N ASP A 634 -20.33 -2.13 23.76
CA ASP A 634 -19.29 -3.09 23.37
C ASP A 634 -17.91 -2.62 23.87
N ILE A 635 -17.04 -3.58 24.12
CA ILE A 635 -15.63 -3.34 24.39
C ILE A 635 -14.86 -3.62 23.10
N LEU A 636 -14.35 -2.56 22.49
CA LEU A 636 -13.64 -2.65 21.21
C LEU A 636 -12.24 -3.20 21.41
N ILE A 637 -11.87 -4.18 20.58
CA ILE A 637 -10.55 -4.80 20.55
C ILE A 637 -9.99 -4.65 19.12
N VAL A 638 -8.94 -3.85 18.97
CA VAL A 638 -8.32 -3.48 17.68
C VAL A 638 -6.80 -3.48 17.77
N SER A 639 -6.06 -3.59 16.67
CA SER A 639 -4.58 -3.61 16.71
C SER A 639 -4.02 -2.24 17.11
N TYR A 640 -4.59 -1.19 16.53
CA TYR A 640 -4.22 0.20 16.73
C TYR A 640 -5.49 1.08 16.65
N THR A 641 -5.36 2.34 17.05
CA THR A 641 -6.43 3.34 16.90
C THR A 641 -5.85 4.60 16.29
N ASP A 642 -6.34 4.95 15.11
CA ASP A 642 -6.16 6.26 14.49
C ASP A 642 -7.42 7.13 14.64
N VAL A 643 -7.39 8.32 14.05
CA VAL A 643 -8.52 9.27 14.14
C VAL A 643 -9.79 8.72 13.48
N GLY A 644 -9.67 7.82 12.50
CA GLY A 644 -10.79 7.16 11.83
C GLY A 644 -11.64 6.27 12.77
N TRP A 645 -11.08 5.79 13.87
CA TRP A 645 -11.82 5.02 14.89
C TRP A 645 -12.57 5.89 15.90
N THR A 646 -12.14 7.14 16.09
CA THR A 646 -12.71 8.04 17.09
C THR A 646 -14.22 8.24 17.00
N PRO A 647 -14.87 8.24 15.81
CA PRO A 647 -16.32 8.36 15.73
C PRO A 647 -17.09 7.25 16.43
N TYR A 648 -16.48 6.08 16.62
CA TYR A 648 -17.12 4.94 17.27
C TYR A 648 -16.99 4.99 18.80
N PHE A 649 -16.09 5.81 19.35
CA PHE A 649 -15.82 5.87 20.79
C PHE A 649 -17.07 6.17 21.65
N PRO A 650 -18.00 7.04 21.22
CA PRO A 650 -19.27 7.24 21.92
C PRO A 650 -20.12 5.97 22.10
N LEU A 651 -19.96 4.98 21.21
CA LEU A 651 -20.67 3.69 21.30
C LEU A 651 -20.03 2.75 22.33
N LEU A 652 -18.78 2.97 22.71
CA LEU A 652 -17.99 1.99 23.45
C LEU A 652 -18.22 2.08 24.95
N GLY A 653 -18.20 0.90 25.58
CA GLY A 653 -18.07 0.73 27.02
C GLY A 653 -16.61 0.65 27.46
N GLY A 654 -15.71 0.18 26.58
CA GLY A 654 -14.26 0.14 26.83
C GLY A 654 -13.45 -0.04 25.54
N LEU A 655 -12.14 0.21 25.62
CA LEU A 655 -11.21 0.09 24.50
C LEU A 655 -9.98 -0.74 24.89
N VAL A 656 -9.59 -1.65 24.01
CA VAL A 656 -8.41 -2.50 24.15
C VAL A 656 -7.61 -2.46 22.85
N THR A 657 -6.30 -2.16 22.94
CA THR A 657 -5.42 -2.16 21.75
C THR A 657 -4.13 -2.95 21.95
N GLU A 658 -3.58 -3.49 20.85
CA GLU A 658 -2.25 -4.10 20.88
C GLU A 658 -1.13 -3.08 20.87
N MET A 659 -1.32 -1.98 20.16
CA MET A 659 -0.35 -0.91 20.03
C MET A 659 -0.89 0.35 20.70
N GLY A 660 -0.06 0.97 21.55
CA GLY A 660 -0.40 2.25 22.16
C GLY A 660 0.64 2.73 23.16
N GLY A 661 0.74 4.05 23.30
CA GLY A 661 1.60 4.73 24.26
C GLY A 661 0.77 5.50 25.29
N LEU A 662 1.39 5.93 26.39
CA LEU A 662 0.71 6.81 27.35
C LEU A 662 0.27 8.15 26.72
N VAL A 663 0.91 8.55 25.63
CA VAL A 663 0.67 9.79 24.88
C VAL A 663 0.18 9.54 23.46
N SER A 664 -0.21 8.31 23.09
CA SER A 664 -0.74 8.04 21.75
C SER A 664 -2.10 8.69 21.55
N HIS A 665 -2.50 8.88 20.30
CA HIS A 665 -3.77 9.49 19.93
C HIS A 665 -4.95 8.77 20.60
N GLY A 666 -5.04 7.44 20.42
CA GLY A 666 -6.08 6.63 21.06
C GLY A 666 -6.10 6.76 22.59
N ALA A 667 -4.93 6.95 23.21
CA ALA A 667 -4.83 7.12 24.65
C ALA A 667 -5.34 8.49 25.13
N VAL A 668 -5.06 9.56 24.38
CA VAL A 668 -5.58 10.89 24.67
C VAL A 668 -7.10 10.90 24.51
N VAL A 669 -7.62 10.40 23.38
CA VAL A 669 -9.07 10.39 23.12
C VAL A 669 -9.81 9.52 24.14
N ALA A 670 -9.30 8.33 24.49
CA ALA A 670 -9.93 7.49 25.51
C ALA A 670 -10.07 8.21 26.87
N ARG A 671 -9.12 9.08 27.24
CA ARG A 671 -9.21 9.88 28.47
C ARG A 671 -10.24 11.00 28.37
N GLU A 672 -10.28 11.70 27.23
CA GLU A 672 -11.25 12.76 26.98
C GLU A 672 -12.70 12.26 27.08
N PHE A 673 -12.95 11.03 26.62
CA PHE A 673 -14.25 10.36 26.71
C PHE A 673 -14.47 9.55 28.00
N GLN A 674 -13.51 9.58 28.93
CA GLN A 674 -13.51 8.77 30.17
C GLN A 674 -13.77 7.28 29.89
N LEU A 675 -13.28 6.79 28.76
CA LEU A 675 -13.48 5.43 28.29
C LEU A 675 -12.43 4.52 28.93
N PRO A 676 -12.82 3.51 29.73
CA PRO A 676 -11.87 2.56 30.31
C PRO A 676 -11.00 1.92 29.22
N CYS A 677 -9.67 2.07 29.32
CA CYS A 677 -8.77 1.72 28.24
C CYS A 677 -7.46 1.05 28.72
N VAL A 678 -7.08 -0.04 28.04
CA VAL A 678 -5.83 -0.77 28.24
C VAL A 678 -5.17 -1.00 26.87
N VAL A 679 -3.86 -0.78 26.78
CA VAL A 679 -3.08 -0.95 25.54
C VAL A 679 -1.89 -1.89 25.75
N ASN A 680 -1.19 -2.28 24.68
CA ASN A 680 -0.05 -3.22 24.73
C ASN A 680 -0.44 -4.62 25.20
N LEU A 681 -1.58 -5.13 24.73
CA LEU A 681 -2.04 -6.50 24.95
C LEU A 681 -1.82 -7.33 23.68
N PRO A 682 -1.15 -8.50 23.72
CA PRO A 682 -1.04 -9.39 22.57
C PRO A 682 -2.38 -10.10 22.37
N LEU A 683 -3.14 -9.77 21.31
CA LEU A 683 -4.53 -10.21 21.12
C LEU A 683 -4.75 -10.93 19.79
N PHE A 684 -4.03 -10.59 18.71
CA PHE A 684 -4.37 -11.02 17.34
C PHE A 684 -3.85 -12.41 16.96
N ASN A 685 -2.90 -12.99 17.69
CA ASN A 685 -2.53 -14.40 17.53
C ASN A 685 -3.59 -15.37 18.12
N HIS A 686 -4.61 -14.84 18.80
CA HIS A 686 -5.58 -15.63 19.56
C HIS A 686 -6.98 -15.50 18.95
N VAL A 687 -7.13 -16.09 17.76
CA VAL A 687 -8.40 -16.17 17.02
C VAL A 687 -9.33 -17.14 17.74
N ASP A 688 -10.12 -16.62 18.67
CA ASP A 688 -11.51 -17.07 18.85
C ASP A 688 -12.27 -16.22 19.88
N VAL A 689 -12.00 -14.91 20.04
CA VAL A 689 -12.63 -14.07 21.08
C VAL A 689 -14.12 -13.70 20.79
N CYS A 690 -14.85 -14.51 20.02
CA CYS A 690 -16.20 -14.20 19.54
C CYS A 690 -17.36 -14.52 20.51
N ARG A 691 -17.12 -15.03 21.72
CA ARG A 691 -18.17 -15.29 22.76
C ARG A 691 -17.71 -15.02 24.20
N PHE A 692 -17.12 -13.86 24.48
CA PHE A 692 -16.48 -13.59 25.77
C PHE A 692 -17.25 -12.52 26.54
N GLY A 693 -17.60 -12.86 27.78
CA GLY A 693 -18.03 -11.88 28.77
C GLY A 693 -16.78 -11.29 29.42
N LEU A 694 -16.55 -10.00 29.21
CA LEU A 694 -15.44 -9.30 29.85
C LEU A 694 -15.87 -8.78 31.21
N THR A 695 -15.19 -9.17 32.29
CA THR A 695 -15.44 -8.61 33.63
C THR A 695 -14.20 -7.86 34.09
N PHE A 696 -14.22 -6.53 34.05
CA PHE A 696 -13.17 -5.72 34.68
C PHE A 696 -13.44 -5.65 36.19
N LYS A 697 -12.43 -5.83 37.06
CA LYS A 697 -12.52 -5.67 38.53
C LYS A 697 -11.36 -4.80 39.01
N SER A 698 -11.63 -3.85 39.92
CA SER A 698 -10.71 -2.74 40.24
C SER A 698 -9.81 -2.98 41.45
N GLY A 699 -8.58 -2.52 41.31
CA GLY A 699 -7.62 -2.18 42.36
C GLY A 699 -6.23 -2.00 41.75
N CYS A 700 -5.99 -0.86 41.06
CA CYS A 700 -4.85 -0.62 40.15
C CYS A 700 -4.87 -1.54 38.91
N VAL A 701 -5.34 -0.99 37.78
CA VAL A 701 -5.64 -1.75 36.55
C VAL A 701 -4.37 -2.34 35.94
N LYS A 702 -4.28 -3.67 36.00
CA LYS A 702 -3.27 -4.51 35.34
C LYS A 702 -3.90 -5.64 34.54
N GLN A 703 -5.22 -5.82 34.52
CA GLN A 703 -5.80 -7.13 34.20
C GLN A 703 -7.10 -7.01 33.38
N LEU A 704 -7.10 -7.58 32.17
CA LEU A 704 -8.26 -7.90 31.35
C LEU A 704 -8.67 -9.34 31.67
N ILE A 705 -9.83 -9.56 32.28
CA ILE A 705 -10.33 -10.92 32.55
C ILE A 705 -11.33 -11.29 31.46
N LEU A 706 -10.95 -12.27 30.64
CA LEU A 706 -11.78 -12.87 29.59
C LEU A 706 -12.42 -14.15 30.14
N ALA A 707 -13.75 -14.19 30.21
CA ALA A 707 -14.50 -15.38 30.64
C ALA A 707 -15.25 -16.01 29.46
N MET A 708 -15.06 -17.33 29.26
CA MET A 708 -15.76 -18.13 28.27
C MET A 708 -17.16 -18.47 28.79
N LYS A 709 -18.21 -18.10 28.05
CA LYS A 709 -19.55 -18.70 28.27
C LYS A 709 -19.65 -19.98 27.43
N PRO A 710 -19.99 -21.14 28.02
CA PRO A 710 -20.29 -22.33 27.24
C PRO A 710 -21.47 -22.03 26.32
N SER A 711 -21.34 -22.36 25.04
CA SER A 711 -22.43 -22.22 24.08
C SER A 711 -23.59 -23.12 24.48
N SER A 712 -24.77 -22.54 24.70
CA SER A 712 -26.02 -23.30 24.64
C SER A 712 -26.09 -23.96 23.25
N PRO A 713 -26.34 -25.27 23.15
CA PRO A 713 -26.39 -25.95 21.86
C PRO A 713 -27.52 -25.32 21.02
N LYS A 714 -27.17 -24.90 19.80
CA LYS A 714 -28.11 -24.63 18.71
C LYS A 714 -27.78 -25.59 17.59
#